data_AF-A0A2V5QVJ5-F1
#
_entry.id   AF-A0A2V5QVJ5-F1
#
_cell.length_a   1.000
_cell.length_b   1.000
_cell.length_c   1.000
_cell.angle_alpha   90.00
_cell.angle_beta   90.00
_cell.angle_gamma   90.00
#
_symmetry.space_group_name_H-M   'P 1'
#
loop_
_entity.id
_entity.type
_entity.pdbx_description
1 polymer ?
#
loop_
_entity_poly.entity_id
_entity_poly.type
_entity_poly.pdbx_seq_one_letter_code
_entity_poly.pdbx_strand_id
1 'polypeptide(L)'
;MAKETSSGNSSLPLHEVLEAEFVALHGELPANYPSSAEPETRLRELWAAIHGLKEKRSALCMSGGGLRSATFGLGILQGLARCGLLDKFDYLSTVSGGGYIGSWLSAWSKNDTNGIRGVVAELKRQPVSTLNPEPRPIRHLREFSNYLAPKTGLTSVDFWTLITTFLRNMFLNWLVLISWLAAAMTVPRLYLAAISLQPNWGTDPNIAAHVTRSWDSGLNILVATAFALIAAAMAYAVIDVPSTGNARLPQRRFLKYRQLPLLLASLILAAWWALFWNIHWGEPFPADEWLLKFVVFFVASYFSGGLLAVVIFALRRAKKKARPGRFTDSLWRLGTIFAISALAGFCLWVMATGMFLAPSKIEFRLKRDCEATQILGGQKAIIPAGTQRVIIDGPAPSRGNEFKITLTRDCEAIQVATQKEMRIPAGSQAWITEKDLDALERMRVPLPAQHALNYVCFAPALILAVLLLVNFLFSGLASWVTEDEDREWWGRSAAWILITIVCWIVVNAIVLWGAQVITATTTGNQLDVFLGQVHASTEAKGLLGAFGGVTAIAGALLAIRSKLSNTFGQKAGFQFLLVAVAIVFFVLLSLVISWLLLLLGSLHWLQNPNDWLRQLFVVCFLTGATLLFGLVMGFFINANKFSLHASYRNRLIRAFLAASRVTRRPHLFTGFDPEDNIALHELSSEKPLHVLNGTLNLVKGEQLAWQERRAESFTMSRLHCGSLQVGYRPSDKYGNEITLGTALAISGAAANPSMGYHSSPVLGLLMTLFNVRLGWWLGNPGSPGGSTWQRSGPRYSVGPLFSEAAGNTTDRYKYVNLSDGGHFENLGLYQMVLRRCHYVVVSDGGEDPECSFADLGEAVRKIRIDFGIPIEFGPMSIYPRSALETLKTSGHNCAIGRIRYSMVDGAGAPDGVLVYIKPACYGDEPRDIYEYFKRNETFPHESTSDQFFSESQFESYRMLGVYTMEKLCTDCGGDFRSFIRGILKRHLEMEAPGWLAESLDGSENK
;
A
#
# COMPACT_ATOMS: atom_id res chain seq x y z
N MET A 1 52.67 0.19 15.21
CA MET A 1 51.76 0.51 14.09
C MET A 1 51.16 -0.79 13.58
N ALA A 2 50.02 -1.19 14.13
CA ALA A 2 49.34 -2.43 13.76
C ALA A 2 47.85 -2.13 13.56
N LYS A 3 47.36 -2.41 12.34
CA LYS A 3 45.98 -2.72 11.94
C LYS A 3 44.84 -2.01 12.70
N GLU A 4 44.63 -0.74 12.36
CA GLU A 4 43.29 -0.14 12.31
C GLU A 4 42.82 -0.08 10.86
N THR A 5 42.43 -1.20 10.28
CA THR A 5 41.71 -1.20 9.00
C THR A 5 40.74 -2.38 8.94
N SER A 6 39.43 -2.06 8.96
CA SER A 6 38.30 -2.81 8.36
C SER A 6 37.39 -3.77 9.16
N SER A 7 37.36 -3.79 10.50
CA SER A 7 36.35 -4.63 11.22
C SER A 7 34.96 -4.01 11.38
N GLY A 8 34.83 -2.68 11.32
CA GLY A 8 33.56 -1.99 11.61
C GLY A 8 32.46 -2.06 10.53
N ASN A 9 32.72 -2.72 9.38
CA ASN A 9 31.81 -2.69 8.23
C ASN A 9 31.24 -4.06 7.82
N SER A 10 31.64 -5.16 8.44
CA SER A 10 31.08 -6.50 8.21
C SER A 10 29.80 -6.75 9.03
N SER A 11 28.88 -7.51 8.46
CA SER A 11 27.68 -7.99 9.16
C SER A 11 28.09 -9.02 10.23
N LEU A 12 27.49 -8.95 11.41
CA LEU A 12 27.77 -9.85 12.52
C LEU A 12 26.99 -11.16 12.37
N PRO A 13 27.63 -12.33 12.52
CA PRO A 13 26.95 -13.63 12.53
C PRO A 13 26.21 -13.87 13.86
N LEU A 14 25.30 -14.85 13.88
CA LEU A 14 24.48 -15.15 15.06
C LEU A 14 25.31 -15.44 16.32
N HIS A 15 26.43 -16.17 16.20
CA HIS A 15 27.21 -16.58 17.36
C HIS A 15 27.79 -15.40 18.13
N GLU A 16 28.34 -14.39 17.43
CA GLU A 16 28.85 -13.17 18.07
C GLU A 16 27.73 -12.39 18.78
N VAL A 17 26.52 -12.38 18.21
CA VAL A 17 25.36 -11.74 18.85
C VAL A 17 24.98 -12.46 20.14
N LEU A 18 24.87 -13.79 20.11
CA LEU A 18 24.48 -14.57 21.28
C LEU A 18 25.57 -14.62 22.36
N GLU A 19 26.85 -14.56 21.98
CA GLU A 19 27.98 -14.40 22.90
C GLU A 19 27.93 -13.04 23.59
N ALA A 20 27.68 -11.95 22.85
CA ALA A 20 27.54 -10.62 23.43
C ALA A 20 26.33 -10.53 24.38
N GLU A 21 25.21 -11.18 24.04
CA GLU A 21 24.06 -11.31 24.94
C GLU A 21 24.39 -12.15 26.18
N PHE A 22 25.15 -13.25 26.02
CA PHE A 22 25.61 -14.06 27.15
C PHE A 22 26.44 -13.22 28.12
N VAL A 23 27.40 -12.47 27.59
CA VAL A 23 28.26 -11.57 28.37
C VAL A 23 27.41 -10.49 29.06
N ALA A 24 26.48 -9.88 28.34
CA ALA A 24 25.61 -8.85 28.91
C ALA A 24 24.71 -9.35 30.06
N LEU A 25 24.31 -10.63 30.05
CA LEU A 25 23.39 -11.20 31.03
C LEU A 25 24.08 -11.98 32.16
N HIS A 26 25.24 -12.57 31.90
CA HIS A 26 25.90 -13.53 32.79
C HIS A 26 27.38 -13.18 33.08
N GLY A 27 27.90 -12.08 32.52
CA GLY A 27 29.26 -11.60 32.78
C GLY A 27 30.25 -12.00 31.71
N GLU A 28 31.02 -13.06 31.92
CA GLU A 28 32.08 -13.48 30.99
C GLU A 28 31.77 -14.82 30.34
N LEU A 29 32.31 -15.04 29.14
CA LEU A 29 32.28 -16.36 28.50
C LEU A 29 33.11 -17.36 29.32
N PRO A 30 32.82 -18.68 29.24
CA PRO A 30 33.64 -19.69 29.91
C PRO A 30 35.13 -19.55 29.55
N ALA A 31 36.03 -19.77 30.52
CA ALA A 31 37.47 -19.59 30.31
C ALA A 31 38.05 -20.43 29.15
N ASN A 32 37.45 -21.60 28.89
CA ASN A 32 37.86 -22.51 27.81
C ASN A 32 37.02 -22.34 26.51
N TYR A 33 36.31 -21.23 26.36
CA TYR A 33 35.43 -21.00 25.21
C TYR A 33 36.25 -20.83 23.91
N PRO A 34 35.98 -21.63 22.85
CA PRO A 34 36.83 -21.67 21.67
C PRO A 34 36.54 -20.50 20.72
N SER A 35 37.02 -19.32 21.09
CA SER A 35 36.77 -18.06 20.37
C SER A 35 37.30 -18.03 18.92
N SER A 36 38.27 -18.90 18.59
CA SER A 36 38.85 -19.03 17.24
C SER A 36 38.26 -20.18 16.42
N ALA A 37 37.25 -20.89 16.93
CA ALA A 37 36.64 -22.01 16.21
C ALA A 37 35.62 -21.53 15.15
N GLU A 38 35.22 -22.46 14.28
CA GLU A 38 34.17 -22.25 13.30
C GLU A 38 32.84 -21.83 13.97
N PRO A 39 32.00 -21.00 13.30
CA PRO A 39 30.75 -20.47 13.84
C PRO A 39 29.82 -21.51 14.48
N GLU A 40 29.67 -22.68 13.86
CA GLU A 40 28.80 -23.75 14.36
C GLU A 40 29.32 -24.39 15.65
N THR A 41 30.64 -24.51 15.78
CA THR A 41 31.26 -25.02 17.01
C THR A 41 31.11 -24.01 18.13
N ARG A 42 31.32 -22.72 17.85
CA ARG A 42 31.08 -21.63 18.83
C ARG A 42 29.64 -21.64 19.34
N LEU A 43 28.65 -21.79 18.46
CA LEU A 43 27.24 -21.90 18.86
C LEU A 43 26.98 -23.12 19.76
N ARG A 44 27.49 -24.30 19.40
CA ARG A 44 27.31 -25.52 20.20
C ARG A 44 27.91 -25.37 21.60
N GLU A 45 29.13 -24.85 21.70
CA GLU A 45 29.78 -24.61 22.98
C GLU A 45 29.07 -23.52 23.80
N LEU A 46 28.50 -22.51 23.13
CA LEU A 46 27.71 -21.48 23.81
C LEU A 46 26.43 -22.07 24.39
N TRP A 47 25.71 -22.90 23.63
CA TRP A 47 24.52 -23.58 24.13
C TRP A 47 24.85 -24.55 25.26
N ALA A 48 25.96 -25.28 25.18
CA ALA A 48 26.45 -26.11 26.28
C ALA A 48 26.73 -25.27 27.54
N ALA A 49 27.37 -24.10 27.39
CA ALA A 49 27.59 -23.16 28.49
C ALA A 49 26.28 -22.64 29.09
N ILE A 50 25.28 -22.33 28.26
CA ILE A 50 23.94 -21.90 28.68
C ILE A 50 23.25 -23.00 29.49
N HIS A 51 23.31 -24.24 29.01
CA HIS A 51 22.75 -25.40 29.70
C HIS A 51 23.44 -25.67 31.04
N GLY A 52 24.74 -25.36 31.13
CA GLY A 52 25.55 -25.47 32.34
C GLY A 52 25.33 -24.36 33.39
N LEU A 53 24.56 -23.31 33.07
CA LEU A 53 24.29 -22.23 34.02
C LEU A 53 23.59 -22.77 35.28
N LYS A 54 24.02 -22.27 36.44
CA LYS A 54 23.42 -22.58 37.74
C LYS A 54 21.99 -22.02 37.83
N GLU A 55 21.82 -20.77 37.42
CA GLU A 55 20.51 -20.14 37.24
C GLU A 55 20.10 -20.32 35.78
N LYS A 56 19.02 -21.06 35.55
CA LYS A 56 18.58 -21.36 34.19
C LYS A 56 17.97 -20.12 33.55
N ARG A 57 18.29 -19.91 32.27
CA ARG A 57 17.79 -18.75 31.52
C ARG A 57 16.28 -18.70 31.48
N SER A 58 15.73 -17.51 31.64
CA SER A 58 14.29 -17.28 31.67
C SER A 58 13.87 -16.18 30.70
N ALA A 59 12.67 -16.31 30.13
CA ALA A 59 12.10 -15.34 29.21
C ALA A 59 10.61 -15.09 29.47
N LEU A 60 10.23 -13.81 29.41
CA LEU A 60 8.83 -13.39 29.31
C LEU A 60 8.55 -13.01 27.86
N CYS A 61 7.60 -13.69 27.24
CA CYS A 61 7.14 -13.47 25.88
C CYS A 61 5.77 -12.80 25.90
N MET A 62 5.63 -11.66 25.22
CA MET A 62 4.38 -10.90 25.12
C MET A 62 3.94 -10.85 23.66
N SER A 63 2.81 -11.47 23.34
CA SER A 63 2.37 -11.65 21.95
C SER A 63 1.81 -10.37 21.33
N GLY A 64 1.64 -10.38 20.01
CA GLY A 64 0.90 -9.35 19.29
C GLY A 64 -0.62 -9.42 19.53
N GLY A 65 -1.34 -8.46 18.95
CA GLY A 65 -2.79 -8.29 19.18
C GLY A 65 -3.22 -6.85 19.45
N GLY A 66 -2.35 -5.88 19.14
CA GLY A 66 -2.60 -4.47 19.33
C GLY A 66 -2.84 -4.09 20.79
N LEU A 67 -3.73 -3.13 21.01
CA LEU A 67 -3.99 -2.57 22.33
C LEU A 67 -4.57 -3.59 23.32
N ARG A 68 -5.32 -4.59 22.85
CA ARG A 68 -5.82 -5.69 23.68
C ARG A 68 -4.68 -6.44 24.37
N SER A 69 -3.71 -6.92 23.58
CA SER A 69 -2.55 -7.64 24.11
C SER A 69 -1.71 -6.75 25.03
N ALA A 70 -1.52 -5.48 24.67
CA ALA A 70 -0.81 -4.52 25.52
C ALA A 70 -1.47 -4.36 26.91
N THR A 71 -2.80 -4.27 26.93
CA THR A 71 -3.58 -3.99 28.14
C THR A 71 -3.72 -5.22 29.04
N PHE A 72 -4.01 -6.39 28.46
CA PHE A 72 -3.96 -7.66 29.19
C PHE A 72 -2.54 -7.91 29.73
N GLY A 73 -1.53 -7.65 28.90
CA GLY A 73 -0.13 -7.74 29.25
C GLY A 73 0.29 -6.82 30.40
N LEU A 74 -0.24 -5.60 30.49
CA LEU A 74 -0.04 -4.71 31.65
C LEU A 74 -0.50 -5.40 32.94
N GLY A 75 -1.66 -6.06 32.92
CA GLY A 75 -2.14 -6.85 34.05
C GLY A 75 -1.24 -8.02 34.41
N ILE A 76 -0.71 -8.73 33.40
CA ILE A 76 0.28 -9.79 33.60
C ILE A 76 1.55 -9.26 34.26
N LEU A 77 2.08 -8.10 33.82
CA LEU A 77 3.25 -7.47 34.43
C LEU A 77 3.00 -7.08 35.89
N GLN A 78 1.82 -6.52 36.21
CA GLN A 78 1.42 -6.23 37.58
C GLN A 78 1.37 -7.50 38.44
N GLY A 79 0.80 -8.58 37.91
CA GLY A 79 0.76 -9.88 38.57
C GLY A 79 2.14 -10.50 38.79
N LEU A 80 3.01 -10.50 37.77
CA LEU A 80 4.39 -10.99 37.88
C LEU A 80 5.23 -10.17 38.87
N ALA A 81 4.97 -8.86 38.95
CA ALA A 81 5.58 -8.02 39.97
C ALA A 81 5.14 -8.47 41.36
N ARG A 82 3.83 -8.67 41.60
CA ARG A 82 3.28 -9.20 42.87
C ARG A 82 3.84 -10.57 43.23
N CYS A 83 4.02 -11.45 42.24
CA CYS A 83 4.62 -12.78 42.39
C CYS A 83 6.13 -12.77 42.69
N GLY A 84 6.79 -11.59 42.59
CA GLY A 84 8.23 -11.46 42.78
C GLY A 84 9.10 -11.99 41.63
N LEU A 85 8.53 -12.19 40.44
CA LEU A 85 9.22 -12.79 39.29
C LEU A 85 9.64 -11.79 38.21
N LEU A 86 9.02 -10.60 38.14
CA LEU A 86 9.21 -9.69 37.01
C LEU A 86 10.67 -9.27 36.79
N ASP A 87 11.44 -9.02 37.84
CA ASP A 87 12.86 -8.67 37.80
C ASP A 87 13.80 -9.89 37.67
N LYS A 88 13.26 -11.11 37.59
CA LYS A 88 14.02 -12.37 37.50
C LYS A 88 14.19 -12.88 36.07
N PHE A 89 13.41 -12.37 35.12
CA PHE A 89 13.52 -12.74 33.72
C PHE A 89 14.84 -12.26 33.11
N ASP A 90 15.54 -13.10 32.36
CA ASP A 90 16.72 -12.67 31.60
C ASP A 90 16.33 -11.93 30.31
N TYR A 91 15.24 -12.35 29.67
CA TYR A 91 14.76 -11.78 28.42
C TYR A 91 13.29 -11.32 28.51
N LEU A 92 13.01 -10.23 27.83
CA LEU A 92 11.66 -9.77 27.51
C LEU A 92 11.51 -9.79 26.00
N SER A 93 10.80 -10.78 25.45
CA SER A 93 10.55 -10.92 24.01
C SER A 93 9.17 -10.39 23.67
N THR A 94 9.09 -9.46 22.73
CA THR A 94 7.80 -8.78 22.46
C THR A 94 7.48 -8.67 20.99
N VAL A 95 6.20 -8.78 20.65
CA VAL A 95 5.67 -8.60 19.30
C VAL A 95 4.51 -7.61 19.34
N SER A 96 4.46 -6.66 18.41
CA SER A 96 3.29 -5.78 18.17
C SER A 96 2.73 -5.16 19.46
N GLY A 97 1.50 -5.50 19.85
CA GLY A 97 0.87 -5.07 21.11
C GLY A 97 1.68 -5.37 22.37
N GLY A 98 2.29 -6.55 22.47
CA GLY A 98 3.26 -6.87 23.51
C GLY A 98 4.50 -5.96 23.47
N GLY A 99 4.87 -5.48 22.28
CA GLY A 99 5.90 -4.47 22.10
C GLY A 99 5.53 -3.13 22.74
N TYR A 100 4.25 -2.73 22.70
CA TYR A 100 3.77 -1.49 23.31
C TYR A 100 4.03 -1.48 24.81
N ILE A 101 3.58 -2.54 25.48
CA ILE A 101 3.72 -2.63 26.93
C ILE A 101 5.15 -2.99 27.38
N GLY A 102 5.86 -3.81 26.61
CA GLY A 102 7.27 -4.11 26.92
C GLY A 102 8.19 -2.91 26.74
N SER A 103 7.95 -2.08 25.72
CA SER A 103 8.71 -0.83 25.53
C SER A 103 8.41 0.18 26.62
N TRP A 104 7.15 0.27 27.07
CA TRP A 104 6.79 1.05 28.25
C TRP A 104 7.54 0.58 29.51
N LEU A 105 7.62 -0.73 29.76
CA LEU A 105 8.37 -1.28 30.90
C LEU A 105 9.88 -0.97 30.81
N SER A 106 10.49 -1.18 29.63
CA SER A 106 11.92 -0.91 29.39
C SER A 106 12.24 0.58 29.53
N ALA A 107 11.39 1.46 28.99
CA ALA A 107 11.56 2.90 29.11
C ALA A 107 11.38 3.37 30.57
N TRP A 108 10.40 2.81 31.29
CA TRP A 108 10.21 3.15 32.71
C TRP A 108 11.38 2.68 33.57
N SER A 109 11.87 1.46 33.33
CA SER A 109 13.05 0.94 34.03
C SER A 109 14.29 1.80 33.76
N LYS A 110 14.41 2.40 32.57
CA LYS A 110 15.50 3.32 32.24
C LYS A 110 15.36 4.67 32.95
N ASN A 111 14.14 5.17 33.08
CA ASN A 111 13.84 6.50 33.63
C ASN A 111 13.69 6.51 35.16
N ASP A 112 13.48 5.36 35.78
CA ASP A 112 13.40 5.21 37.24
C ASP A 112 14.80 5.17 37.88
N THR A 113 14.99 5.89 38.99
CA THR A 113 16.28 5.95 39.69
C THR A 113 16.74 4.61 40.25
N ASN A 114 15.81 3.68 40.51
CA ASN A 114 16.09 2.34 41.04
C ASN A 114 15.96 1.25 39.97
N GLY A 115 15.97 1.62 38.69
CA GLY A 115 15.89 0.67 37.59
C GLY A 115 14.58 -0.13 37.59
N ILE A 116 14.66 -1.39 37.16
CA ILE A 116 13.50 -2.31 37.16
C ILE A 116 12.93 -2.53 38.56
N ARG A 117 13.77 -2.47 39.62
CA ARG A 117 13.33 -2.71 41.01
C ARG A 117 12.39 -1.62 41.51
N GLY A 118 12.65 -0.37 41.14
CA GLY A 118 11.74 0.76 41.43
C GLY A 118 10.38 0.56 40.75
N VAL A 119 10.40 0.17 39.48
CA VAL A 119 9.18 -0.13 38.72
C VAL A 119 8.39 -1.28 39.36
N VAL A 120 9.05 -2.38 39.73
CA VAL A 120 8.42 -3.51 40.43
C VAL A 120 7.77 -3.07 41.74
N ALA A 121 8.42 -2.21 42.52
CA ALA A 121 7.87 -1.69 43.77
C ALA A 121 6.58 -0.87 43.54
N GLU A 122 6.55 -0.03 42.52
CA GLU A 122 5.35 0.73 42.14
C GLU A 122 4.24 -0.17 41.55
N LEU A 123 4.57 -1.19 40.77
CA LEU A 123 3.59 -2.16 40.24
C LEU A 123 2.96 -3.04 41.34
N LYS A 124 3.73 -3.34 42.40
CA LYS A 124 3.24 -4.05 43.59
C LYS A 124 2.29 -3.20 44.43
N ARG A 125 2.41 -1.88 44.38
CA ARG A 125 1.71 -0.96 45.26
C ARG A 125 0.20 -1.09 45.10
N GLN A 126 -0.48 -1.35 46.21
CA GLN A 126 -1.94 -1.25 46.26
C GLN A 126 -2.37 0.22 46.43
N PRO A 127 -3.57 0.60 45.96
CA PRO A 127 -4.08 1.95 46.10
C PRO A 127 -4.03 2.50 47.52
N VAL A 128 -3.28 3.59 47.71
CA VAL A 128 -3.19 4.29 49.02
C VAL A 128 -4.17 5.46 49.10
N SER A 129 -4.60 5.99 47.96
CA SER A 129 -5.54 7.12 47.85
C SER A 129 -6.80 6.71 47.09
N THR A 130 -7.96 7.13 47.58
CA THR A 130 -9.25 6.97 46.91
C THR A 130 -9.38 7.82 45.65
N LEU A 131 -8.65 8.94 45.56
CA LEU A 131 -8.72 9.89 44.44
C LEU A 131 -7.71 9.58 43.33
N ASN A 132 -6.57 8.95 43.67
CA ASN A 132 -5.54 8.55 42.71
C ASN A 132 -4.99 7.17 43.12
N PRO A 133 -5.70 6.08 42.81
CA PRO A 133 -5.37 4.75 43.31
C PRO A 133 -4.12 4.14 42.67
N GLU A 134 -3.71 4.59 41.49
CA GLU A 134 -2.65 3.94 40.71
C GLU A 134 -1.42 4.85 40.48
N PRO A 135 -0.23 4.25 40.24
CA PRO A 135 0.95 4.99 39.80
C PRO A 135 0.68 5.81 38.54
N ARG A 136 1.26 7.01 38.47
CA ARG A 136 1.09 7.94 37.34
C ARG A 136 1.34 7.30 35.96
N PRO A 137 2.34 6.42 35.76
CA PRO A 137 2.54 5.74 34.46
C PRO A 137 1.36 4.87 34.02
N ILE A 138 0.67 4.21 34.96
CA ILE A 138 -0.52 3.40 34.66
C ILE A 138 -1.69 4.31 34.34
N ARG A 139 -1.89 5.37 35.13
CA ARG A 139 -2.93 6.38 34.88
C ARG A 139 -2.79 7.01 33.49
N HIS A 140 -1.56 7.33 33.08
CA HIS A 140 -1.29 7.85 31.73
C HIS A 140 -1.68 6.84 30.65
N LEU A 141 -1.37 5.55 30.80
CA LEU A 141 -1.82 4.53 29.85
C LEU A 141 -3.35 4.45 29.76
N ARG A 142 -4.07 4.61 30.88
CA ARG A 142 -5.54 4.66 30.89
C ARG A 142 -6.08 5.92 30.20
N GLU A 143 -5.51 7.09 30.47
CA GLU A 143 -5.88 8.35 29.80
C GLU A 143 -5.62 8.32 28.28
N PHE A 144 -4.67 7.49 27.84
CA PHE A 144 -4.34 7.22 26.45
C PHE A 144 -4.84 5.85 25.97
N SER A 145 -5.89 5.28 26.60
CA SER A 145 -6.51 4.03 26.14
C SER A 145 -6.92 4.12 24.67
N ASN A 146 -7.33 5.31 24.22
CA ASN A 146 -7.45 5.63 22.81
C ASN A 146 -6.21 6.36 22.30
N TYR A 147 -5.12 5.62 22.07
CA TYR A 147 -3.83 6.23 21.73
C TYR A 147 -3.81 6.93 20.35
N LEU A 148 -4.69 6.51 19.42
CA LEU A 148 -4.77 7.10 18.08
C LEU A 148 -5.39 8.49 18.08
N ALA A 149 -6.44 8.68 18.89
CA ALA A 149 -7.12 9.95 19.08
C ALA A 149 -7.70 10.03 20.51
N PRO A 150 -6.90 10.47 21.51
CA PRO A 150 -7.30 10.47 22.92
C PRO A 150 -8.59 11.25 23.18
N LYS A 151 -8.83 12.32 22.43
CA LYS A 151 -10.12 13.01 22.39
C LYS A 151 -10.88 12.58 21.14
N THR A 152 -11.96 11.82 21.31
CA THR A 152 -12.85 11.43 20.22
C THR A 152 -13.96 12.46 20.02
N GLY A 153 -14.27 12.78 18.76
CA GLY A 153 -15.36 13.70 18.40
C GLY A 153 -15.12 14.45 17.10
N LEU A 154 -16.20 14.83 16.42
CA LEU A 154 -16.15 15.62 15.17
C LEU A 154 -15.56 17.03 15.36
N THR A 155 -15.43 17.50 16.61
CA THR A 155 -14.79 18.77 16.96
C THR A 155 -13.36 18.58 17.50
N SER A 156 -12.87 17.34 17.59
CA SER A 156 -11.54 17.04 18.14
C SER A 156 -10.45 17.29 17.10
N VAL A 157 -9.45 18.08 17.49
CA VAL A 157 -8.24 18.33 16.68
C VAL A 157 -7.48 17.03 16.41
N ASP A 158 -7.40 16.10 17.36
CA ASP A 158 -6.66 14.85 17.20
C ASP A 158 -7.25 13.98 16.08
N PHE A 159 -8.58 13.92 15.98
CA PHE A 159 -9.29 13.19 14.92
C PHE A 159 -9.04 13.79 13.53
N TRP A 160 -9.20 15.11 13.39
CA TRP A 160 -8.94 15.80 12.13
C TRP A 160 -7.46 15.81 11.75
N THR A 161 -6.54 15.78 12.72
CA THR A 161 -5.10 15.62 12.49
C THR A 161 -4.78 14.26 11.89
N LEU A 162 -5.47 13.20 12.33
CA LEU A 162 -5.36 11.87 11.72
C LEU A 162 -5.81 11.88 10.27
N ILE A 163 -7.00 12.42 9.99
CA ILE A 163 -7.55 12.51 8.62
C ILE A 163 -6.62 13.36 7.74
N THR A 164 -6.22 14.53 8.21
CA THR A 164 -5.43 15.48 7.43
C THR A 164 -4.03 14.95 7.16
N THR A 165 -3.39 14.31 8.15
CA THR A 165 -2.10 13.65 7.96
C THR A 165 -2.20 12.50 6.97
N PHE A 166 -3.27 11.70 7.02
CA PHE A 166 -3.52 10.65 6.05
C PHE A 166 -3.68 11.21 4.63
N LEU A 167 -4.56 12.20 4.44
CA LEU A 167 -4.81 12.86 3.15
C LEU A 167 -3.55 13.53 2.59
N ARG A 168 -2.81 14.27 3.44
CA ARG A 168 -1.52 14.88 3.08
C ARG A 168 -0.53 13.83 2.58
N ASN A 169 -0.31 12.78 3.37
CA ASN A 169 0.67 11.77 3.05
C ASN A 169 0.28 10.98 1.79
N MET A 170 -1.01 10.69 1.61
CA MET A 170 -1.55 10.09 0.39
C MET A 170 -1.32 10.99 -0.82
N PHE A 171 -1.68 12.27 -0.73
CA PHE A 171 -1.48 13.27 -1.78
C PHE A 171 0.01 13.40 -2.18
N LEU A 172 0.92 13.46 -1.20
CA LEU A 172 2.35 13.53 -1.45
C LEU A 172 2.87 12.26 -2.16
N ASN A 173 2.47 11.06 -1.73
CA ASN A 173 2.86 9.84 -2.43
C ASN A 173 2.27 9.79 -3.85
N TRP A 174 1.08 10.34 -4.06
CA TRP A 174 0.47 10.49 -5.38
C TRP A 174 1.26 11.43 -6.30
N LEU A 175 1.85 12.52 -5.81
CA LEU A 175 2.73 13.36 -6.64
C LEU A 175 3.91 12.58 -7.24
N VAL A 176 4.34 11.50 -6.59
CA VAL A 176 5.30 10.55 -7.17
C VAL A 176 4.58 9.53 -8.05
N LEU A 177 3.71 8.69 -7.48
CA LEU A 177 3.13 7.53 -8.16
C LEU A 177 2.22 7.91 -9.35
N ILE A 178 1.35 8.91 -9.17
CA ILE A 178 0.43 9.36 -10.22
C ILE A 178 1.20 10.04 -11.34
N SER A 179 2.28 10.77 -11.07
CA SER A 179 3.06 11.42 -12.15
C SER A 179 3.63 10.40 -13.12
N TRP A 180 4.10 9.26 -12.61
CA TRP A 180 4.56 8.14 -13.43
C TRP A 180 3.41 7.42 -14.14
N LEU A 181 2.29 7.23 -13.46
CA LEU A 181 1.10 6.64 -14.08
C LEU A 181 0.52 7.55 -15.18
N ALA A 182 0.45 8.85 -14.92
CA ALA A 182 0.01 9.87 -15.86
C ALA A 182 0.92 9.88 -17.10
N ALA A 183 2.24 9.82 -16.90
CA ALA A 183 3.18 9.64 -18.00
C ALA A 183 2.89 8.36 -18.82
N ALA A 184 2.61 7.22 -18.16
CA ALA A 184 2.19 6.00 -18.86
C ALA A 184 0.85 6.19 -19.61
N MET A 185 -0.11 6.93 -19.03
CA MET A 185 -1.40 7.25 -19.63
C MET A 185 -1.29 8.28 -20.77
N THR A 186 -0.18 8.99 -20.90
CA THR A 186 0.09 9.84 -22.09
C THR A 186 0.52 9.02 -23.31
N VAL A 187 0.94 7.76 -23.15
CA VAL A 187 1.40 6.91 -24.27
C VAL A 187 0.32 6.74 -25.35
N PRO A 188 -0.95 6.43 -25.04
CA PRO A 188 -2.01 6.41 -26.06
C PRO A 188 -2.26 7.77 -26.75
N ARG A 189 -1.97 8.89 -26.07
CA ARG A 189 -2.11 10.24 -26.64
C ARG A 189 -0.92 10.62 -27.52
N LEU A 190 0.30 10.24 -27.14
CA LEU A 190 1.49 10.31 -28.01
C LEU A 190 1.25 9.50 -29.28
N TYR A 191 0.66 8.32 -29.12
CA TYR A 191 0.26 7.48 -30.24
C TYR A 191 -0.82 8.15 -31.11
N LEU A 192 -1.87 8.72 -30.52
CA LEU A 192 -2.90 9.49 -31.23
C LEU A 192 -2.29 10.69 -31.99
N ALA A 193 -1.41 11.46 -31.35
CA ALA A 193 -0.75 12.60 -31.98
C ALA A 193 0.14 12.17 -33.16
N ALA A 194 0.83 11.03 -33.04
CA ALA A 194 1.64 10.46 -34.11
C ALA A 194 0.80 10.00 -35.32
N ILE A 195 -0.43 9.53 -35.10
CA ILE A 195 -1.33 9.12 -36.20
C ILE A 195 -2.15 10.26 -36.80
N SER A 196 -2.31 11.36 -36.07
CA SER A 196 -3.01 12.57 -36.55
C SER A 196 -2.12 13.54 -37.33
N LEU A 197 -0.86 13.18 -37.61
CA LEU A 197 0.06 13.97 -38.42
C LEU A 197 -0.50 14.14 -39.84
N GLN A 198 -0.76 15.39 -40.24
CA GLN A 198 -1.11 15.76 -41.61
C GLN A 198 0.07 16.47 -42.29
N PRO A 199 0.47 16.07 -43.51
CA PRO A 199 1.51 16.78 -44.25
C PRO A 199 1.03 18.20 -44.66
N ASN A 200 1.87 19.22 -44.46
CA ASN A 200 1.64 20.54 -45.06
C ASN A 200 1.96 20.46 -46.56
N TRP A 201 0.93 20.33 -47.38
CA TRP A 201 1.07 20.47 -48.82
C TRP A 201 1.33 21.94 -49.15
N GLY A 202 2.53 22.25 -49.65
CA GLY A 202 2.75 23.55 -50.29
C GLY A 202 1.77 23.71 -51.46
N THR A 203 1.39 24.94 -51.78
CA THR A 203 0.52 25.24 -52.95
C THR A 203 1.21 24.96 -54.30
N ASP A 204 2.51 24.65 -54.29
CA ASP A 204 3.30 24.31 -55.48
C ASP A 204 3.33 22.79 -55.71
N PRO A 205 2.86 22.29 -56.88
CA PRO A 205 2.83 20.85 -57.20
C PRO A 205 4.21 20.17 -57.17
N ASN A 206 5.31 20.89 -57.42
CA ASN A 206 6.66 20.33 -57.35
C ASN A 206 7.12 20.10 -55.90
N ILE A 207 6.71 20.99 -54.99
CA ILE A 207 6.97 20.86 -53.54
C ILE A 207 6.13 19.71 -52.98
N ALA A 208 4.85 19.61 -53.39
CA ALA A 208 3.98 18.51 -53.00
C ALA A 208 4.57 17.14 -53.38
N ALA A 209 5.07 16.97 -54.61
CA ALA A 209 5.68 15.71 -55.06
C ALA A 209 6.96 15.35 -54.29
N HIS A 210 7.80 16.33 -53.94
CA HIS A 210 9.01 16.10 -53.15
C HIS A 210 8.69 15.72 -51.69
N VAL A 211 7.64 16.34 -51.13
CA VAL A 211 7.11 16.03 -49.80
C VAL A 211 6.53 14.60 -49.78
N THR A 212 5.67 14.22 -50.73
CA THR A 212 5.11 12.84 -50.80
C THR A 212 6.22 11.79 -50.83
N ARG A 213 7.25 11.99 -51.66
CA ARG A 213 8.36 11.04 -51.82
C ARG A 213 9.20 10.87 -50.54
N SER A 214 9.35 11.94 -49.77
CA SER A 214 10.05 11.91 -48.48
C SER A 214 9.23 11.16 -47.43
N TRP A 215 7.92 11.36 -47.41
CA TRP A 215 7.00 10.63 -46.53
C TRP A 215 6.87 9.15 -46.90
N ASP A 216 6.85 8.80 -48.20
CA ASP A 216 6.87 7.41 -48.68
C ASP A 216 8.13 6.66 -48.20
N SER A 217 9.26 7.34 -48.19
CA SER A 217 10.51 6.78 -47.63
C SER A 217 10.37 6.50 -46.13
N GLY A 218 9.75 7.43 -45.38
CA GLY A 218 9.44 7.24 -43.95
C GLY A 218 8.44 6.09 -43.69
N LEU A 219 7.39 6.00 -44.50
CA LEU A 219 6.39 4.92 -44.44
C LEU A 219 7.03 3.55 -44.68
N ASN A 220 7.94 3.44 -45.66
CA ASN A 220 8.68 2.21 -45.92
C ASN A 220 9.60 1.81 -44.76
N ILE A 221 10.26 2.78 -44.11
CA ILE A 221 11.10 2.53 -42.92
C ILE A 221 10.26 2.04 -41.73
N LEU A 222 9.08 2.63 -41.50
CA LEU A 222 8.18 2.20 -40.42
C LEU A 222 7.72 0.75 -40.60
N VAL A 223 7.31 0.38 -41.82
CA VAL A 223 6.91 -1.00 -42.16
C VAL A 223 8.09 -1.97 -42.05
N ALA A 224 9.28 -1.61 -42.53
CA ALA A 224 10.48 -2.43 -42.39
C ALA A 224 10.89 -2.60 -40.92
N THR A 225 10.71 -1.57 -40.08
CA THR A 225 10.98 -1.63 -38.65
C THR A 225 10.00 -2.56 -37.93
N ALA A 226 8.70 -2.45 -38.22
CA ALA A 226 7.70 -3.36 -37.69
C ALA A 226 7.96 -4.81 -38.12
N PHE A 227 8.34 -5.03 -39.37
CA PHE A 227 8.76 -6.33 -39.90
C PHE A 227 9.93 -6.90 -39.10
N ALA A 228 11.00 -6.13 -38.89
CA ALA A 228 12.17 -6.56 -38.15
C ALA A 228 11.84 -6.91 -36.68
N LEU A 229 10.94 -6.16 -36.04
CA LEU A 229 10.48 -6.42 -34.68
C LEU A 229 9.64 -7.71 -34.58
N ILE A 230 8.76 -7.97 -35.56
CA ILE A 230 7.99 -9.22 -35.65
C ILE A 230 8.94 -10.40 -35.89
N ALA A 231 9.87 -10.27 -36.83
CA ALA A 231 10.86 -11.29 -37.13
C ALA A 231 11.75 -11.60 -35.90
N ALA A 232 12.20 -10.58 -35.16
CA ALA A 232 12.96 -10.75 -33.93
C ALA A 232 12.15 -11.45 -32.82
N ALA A 233 10.88 -11.07 -32.64
CA ALA A 233 10.00 -11.71 -31.67
C ALA A 233 9.70 -13.18 -32.02
N MET A 234 9.53 -13.47 -33.31
CA MET A 234 9.33 -14.83 -33.80
C MET A 234 10.61 -15.67 -33.70
N ALA A 235 11.77 -15.09 -33.98
CA ALA A 235 13.04 -15.76 -33.77
C ALA A 235 13.23 -16.15 -32.30
N TYR A 236 12.92 -15.25 -31.36
CA TYR A 236 12.90 -15.56 -29.93
C TYR A 236 11.92 -16.71 -29.62
N ALA A 237 10.70 -16.66 -30.15
CA ALA A 237 9.70 -17.69 -29.93
C ALA A 237 10.18 -19.08 -30.41
N VAL A 238 10.77 -19.17 -31.60
CA VAL A 238 11.31 -20.43 -32.14
C VAL A 238 12.45 -20.99 -31.27
N ILE A 239 13.29 -20.10 -30.71
CA ILE A 239 14.40 -20.46 -29.82
C ILE A 239 13.92 -20.96 -28.45
N ASP A 240 12.88 -20.35 -27.89
CA ASP A 240 12.45 -20.64 -26.51
C ASP A 240 11.33 -21.69 -26.44
N VAL A 241 10.62 -21.95 -27.55
CA VAL A 241 9.54 -22.95 -27.61
C VAL A 241 10.10 -24.36 -27.32
N PRO A 242 9.51 -25.12 -26.36
CA PRO A 242 10.02 -26.42 -25.93
C PRO A 242 10.15 -27.48 -27.02
N SER A 243 9.27 -27.43 -28.03
CA SER A 243 9.26 -28.43 -29.10
C SER A 243 10.35 -28.21 -30.16
N THR A 244 10.86 -26.97 -30.30
CA THR A 244 11.84 -26.57 -31.32
C THR A 244 13.20 -26.24 -30.72
N GLY A 245 13.30 -25.18 -29.92
CA GLY A 245 14.57 -24.63 -29.44
C GLY A 245 14.88 -24.86 -27.96
N ASN A 246 13.84 -24.91 -27.11
CA ASN A 246 13.92 -25.25 -25.68
C ASN A 246 15.04 -24.51 -24.89
N ALA A 247 15.24 -23.22 -25.18
CA ALA A 247 16.30 -22.44 -24.53
C ALA A 247 16.04 -22.14 -23.04
N ARG A 248 14.80 -22.38 -22.54
CA ARG A 248 14.39 -22.22 -21.12
C ARG A 248 14.78 -20.86 -20.54
N LEU A 249 14.53 -19.80 -21.31
CA LEU A 249 14.91 -18.45 -20.92
C LEU A 249 13.94 -17.89 -19.85
N PRO A 250 14.43 -17.01 -18.95
CA PRO A 250 13.61 -16.45 -17.88
C PRO A 250 12.52 -15.51 -18.43
N GLN A 251 11.39 -15.39 -17.73
CA GLN A 251 10.23 -14.56 -18.10
C GLN A 251 10.59 -13.10 -18.47
N ARG A 252 11.61 -12.52 -17.82
CA ARG A 252 12.10 -11.17 -18.16
C ARG A 252 12.62 -11.07 -19.59
N ARG A 253 13.27 -12.12 -20.11
CA ARG A 253 13.73 -12.17 -21.51
C ARG A 253 12.56 -12.37 -22.48
N PHE A 254 11.56 -13.16 -22.11
CA PHE A 254 10.33 -13.30 -22.88
C PHE A 254 9.62 -11.95 -23.06
N LEU A 255 9.42 -11.21 -21.97
CA LEU A 255 8.79 -9.90 -22.02
C LEU A 255 9.60 -8.90 -22.86
N LYS A 256 10.92 -8.90 -22.72
CA LYS A 256 11.81 -7.96 -23.42
C LYS A 256 12.01 -8.25 -24.90
N TYR A 257 12.13 -9.52 -25.30
CA TYR A 257 12.56 -9.92 -26.64
C TYR A 257 11.46 -10.56 -27.49
N ARG A 258 10.29 -10.87 -26.91
CA ARG A 258 9.12 -11.34 -27.64
C ARG A 258 7.93 -10.40 -27.48
N GLN A 259 7.50 -10.15 -26.25
CA GLN A 259 6.26 -9.40 -26.01
C GLN A 259 6.39 -7.92 -26.37
N LEU A 260 7.46 -7.26 -25.91
CA LEU A 260 7.68 -5.84 -26.17
C LEU A 260 7.90 -5.54 -27.67
N PRO A 261 8.71 -6.30 -28.43
CA PRO A 261 8.85 -6.08 -29.87
C PRO A 261 7.54 -6.29 -30.64
N LEU A 262 6.71 -7.28 -30.25
CA LEU A 262 5.38 -7.48 -30.87
C LEU A 262 4.44 -6.30 -30.60
N LEU A 263 4.40 -5.81 -29.35
CA LEU A 263 3.61 -4.64 -28.98
C LEU A 263 4.05 -3.39 -29.76
N LEU A 264 5.36 -3.16 -29.88
CA LEU A 264 5.90 -2.03 -30.63
C LEU A 264 5.60 -2.18 -32.13
N ALA A 265 5.74 -3.37 -32.70
CA ALA A 265 5.39 -3.63 -34.09
C ALA A 265 3.90 -3.39 -34.38
N SER A 266 3.00 -3.80 -33.48
CA SER A 266 1.56 -3.56 -33.65
C SER A 266 1.21 -2.08 -33.61
N LEU A 267 1.86 -1.31 -32.73
CA LEU A 267 1.68 0.14 -32.68
C LEU A 267 2.24 0.80 -33.94
N ILE A 268 3.44 0.42 -34.40
CA ILE A 268 4.05 0.97 -35.61
C ILE A 268 3.19 0.67 -36.85
N LEU A 269 2.65 -0.54 -36.99
CA LEU A 269 1.80 -0.91 -38.13
C LEU A 269 0.47 -0.14 -38.15
N ALA A 270 -0.18 0.00 -36.98
CA ALA A 270 -1.42 0.77 -36.90
C ALA A 270 -1.16 2.28 -37.08
N ALA A 271 0.01 2.79 -36.69
CA ALA A 271 0.41 4.16 -37.00
C ALA A 271 0.71 4.38 -38.48
N TRP A 272 1.41 3.42 -39.10
CA TRP A 272 1.68 3.43 -40.54
C TRP A 272 0.37 3.50 -41.36
N TRP A 273 -0.64 2.72 -40.97
CA TRP A 273 -1.95 2.71 -41.65
C TRP A 273 -2.63 4.08 -41.62
N ALA A 274 -2.67 4.72 -40.46
CA ALA A 274 -3.26 6.05 -40.31
C ALA A 274 -2.47 7.14 -41.05
N LEU A 275 -1.13 7.07 -41.03
CA LEU A 275 -0.26 8.00 -41.74
C LEU A 275 -0.40 7.87 -43.26
N PHE A 276 -0.44 6.64 -43.78
CA PHE A 276 -0.66 6.37 -45.19
C PHE A 276 -1.95 7.03 -45.71
N TRP A 277 -3.04 6.91 -44.94
CA TRP A 277 -4.31 7.57 -45.24
C TRP A 277 -4.20 9.10 -45.27
N ASN A 278 -3.53 9.71 -44.28
CA ASN A 278 -3.34 11.17 -44.21
C ASN A 278 -2.44 11.73 -45.33
N ILE A 279 -1.54 10.92 -45.88
CA ILE A 279 -0.61 11.32 -46.96
C ILE A 279 -1.27 11.20 -48.34
N HIS A 280 -2.13 10.22 -48.58
CA HIS A 280 -2.68 9.93 -49.92
C HIS A 280 -4.12 10.42 -50.15
N TRP A 281 -4.68 11.28 -49.27
CA TRP A 281 -5.94 12.06 -49.41
C TRP A 281 -7.10 11.41 -50.19
N GLY A 282 -7.43 10.16 -49.85
CA GLY A 282 -8.68 9.55 -50.30
C GLY A 282 -8.75 9.15 -51.78
N GLU A 283 -7.62 9.03 -52.48
CA GLU A 283 -7.57 8.14 -53.65
C GLU A 283 -8.05 6.75 -53.20
N PRO A 284 -8.99 6.10 -53.92
CA PRO A 284 -9.56 4.83 -53.47
C PRO A 284 -8.43 3.85 -53.26
N PHE A 285 -8.23 3.44 -52.00
CA PHE A 285 -7.27 2.41 -51.66
C PHE A 285 -7.58 1.20 -52.54
N PRO A 286 -6.70 0.81 -53.49
CA PRO A 286 -6.98 -0.32 -54.37
C PRO A 286 -6.79 -1.58 -53.51
N ALA A 287 -7.86 -1.92 -52.80
CA ALA A 287 -7.86 -2.89 -51.73
C ALA A 287 -7.55 -4.29 -52.26
N ASP A 288 -7.88 -4.52 -53.54
CA ASP A 288 -7.54 -5.64 -54.40
C ASP A 288 -6.05 -5.74 -54.74
N GLU A 289 -5.35 -4.63 -55.01
CA GLU A 289 -3.90 -4.64 -55.31
C GLU A 289 -3.01 -4.78 -54.06
N TRP A 290 -3.48 -4.30 -52.91
CA TRP A 290 -2.71 -4.29 -51.66
C TRP A 290 -2.94 -5.51 -50.76
N LEU A 291 -4.05 -6.23 -50.93
CA LEU A 291 -4.35 -7.44 -50.16
C LEU A 291 -3.25 -8.50 -50.29
N LEU A 292 -2.81 -8.78 -51.53
CA LEU A 292 -1.74 -9.74 -51.77
C LEU A 292 -0.42 -9.28 -51.15
N LYS A 293 -0.10 -7.98 -51.22
CA LYS A 293 1.12 -7.40 -50.64
C LYS A 293 1.11 -7.51 -49.11
N PHE A 294 -0.04 -7.28 -48.46
CA PHE A 294 -0.19 -7.39 -47.00
C PHE A 294 -0.09 -8.83 -46.50
N VAL A 295 -0.75 -9.77 -47.19
CA VAL A 295 -0.67 -11.21 -46.88
C VAL A 295 0.76 -11.72 -47.08
N VAL A 296 1.41 -11.36 -48.18
CA VAL A 296 2.82 -11.71 -48.45
C VAL A 296 3.76 -11.08 -47.43
N PHE A 297 3.53 -9.83 -47.01
CA PHE A 297 4.31 -9.16 -45.98
C PHE A 297 4.23 -9.87 -44.61
N PHE A 298 3.02 -10.23 -44.16
CA PHE A 298 2.84 -10.95 -42.89
C PHE A 298 3.46 -12.35 -42.93
N VAL A 299 3.29 -13.07 -44.04
CA VAL A 299 3.93 -14.36 -44.28
C VAL A 299 5.46 -14.22 -44.27
N ALA A 300 6.03 -13.27 -45.02
CA ALA A 300 7.46 -13.05 -45.08
C ALA A 300 8.07 -12.66 -43.71
N SER A 301 7.34 -11.89 -42.89
CA SER A 301 7.74 -11.51 -41.53
C SER A 301 7.92 -12.74 -40.63
N TYR A 302 7.01 -13.69 -40.77
CA TYR A 302 7.00 -14.91 -39.96
C TYR A 302 8.08 -15.92 -40.40
N PHE A 303 8.29 -16.06 -41.70
CA PHE A 303 9.31 -16.94 -42.27
C PHE A 303 10.74 -16.41 -42.03
N SER A 304 10.95 -15.09 -42.10
CA SER A 304 12.25 -14.45 -41.82
C SER A 304 12.68 -14.61 -40.35
N GLY A 305 11.73 -14.58 -39.40
CA GLY A 305 12.01 -14.92 -38.00
C GLY A 305 12.46 -16.37 -37.81
N GLY A 306 11.90 -17.30 -38.60
CA GLY A 306 12.35 -18.69 -38.69
C GLY A 306 13.78 -18.80 -39.22
N LEU A 307 14.10 -18.13 -40.33
CA LEU A 307 15.44 -18.10 -40.91
C LEU A 307 16.48 -17.48 -39.95
N LEU A 308 16.12 -16.38 -39.28
CA LEU A 308 16.97 -15.72 -38.28
C LEU A 308 17.24 -16.64 -37.08
N ALA A 309 16.23 -17.39 -36.62
CA ALA A 309 16.42 -18.41 -35.59
C ALA A 309 17.34 -19.53 -36.07
N VAL A 310 17.23 -19.99 -37.33
CA VAL A 310 18.15 -20.99 -37.92
C VAL A 310 19.58 -20.47 -37.98
N VAL A 311 19.79 -19.21 -38.40
CA VAL A 311 21.11 -18.57 -38.42
C VAL A 311 21.69 -18.45 -36.99
N ILE A 312 20.89 -18.03 -36.01
CA ILE A 312 21.30 -17.96 -34.61
C ILE A 312 21.61 -19.36 -34.04
N PHE A 313 20.84 -20.38 -34.42
CA PHE A 313 21.10 -21.77 -34.06
C PHE A 313 22.35 -22.34 -34.74
N ALA A 314 22.61 -21.98 -36.00
CA ALA A 314 23.80 -22.37 -36.74
C ALA A 314 25.06 -21.74 -36.12
N LEU A 315 24.99 -20.45 -35.73
CA LEU A 315 26.05 -19.76 -35.01
C LEU A 315 26.26 -20.30 -33.59
N ARG A 316 25.23 -20.86 -32.94
CA ARG A 316 25.32 -21.50 -31.60
C ARG A 316 25.64 -23.00 -31.65
N ARG A 317 25.51 -23.66 -32.80
CA ARG A 317 25.77 -25.11 -32.98
C ARG A 317 27.25 -25.34 -33.31
N ALA A 318 28.08 -25.25 -32.28
CA ALA A 318 29.31 -26.04 -32.21
C ALA A 318 29.13 -27.35 -31.41
N LYS A 319 27.98 -27.63 -30.77
CA LYS A 319 27.94 -28.73 -29.75
C LYS A 319 26.75 -29.71 -29.60
N LYS A 320 25.66 -29.74 -30.40
CA LYS A 320 24.67 -30.87 -30.28
C LYS A 320 24.00 -31.32 -31.59
N LYS A 321 24.07 -32.64 -31.86
CA LYS A 321 23.45 -33.41 -32.96
C LYS A 321 21.92 -33.37 -32.90
N ALA A 322 21.26 -33.13 -34.04
CA ALA A 322 19.81 -33.25 -34.22
C ALA A 322 19.44 -34.66 -34.74
N ARG A 323 18.29 -35.21 -34.32
CA ARG A 323 17.74 -36.49 -34.81
C ARG A 323 16.86 -36.28 -36.08
N PRO A 324 16.77 -37.25 -37.02
CA PRO A 324 16.26 -37.03 -38.39
C PRO A 324 14.72 -37.04 -38.55
N GLY A 325 13.95 -37.51 -37.58
CA GLY A 325 12.50 -37.78 -37.74
C GLY A 325 11.54 -36.57 -37.67
N ARG A 326 12.02 -35.32 -37.77
CA ARG A 326 11.20 -34.09 -37.55
C ARG A 326 10.97 -33.24 -38.79
N PHE A 327 11.40 -33.67 -39.97
CA PHE A 327 11.34 -32.85 -41.19
C PHE A 327 9.90 -32.71 -41.72
N THR A 328 9.14 -33.79 -41.72
CA THR A 328 7.71 -33.82 -42.09
C THR A 328 6.85 -33.02 -41.10
N ASP A 329 7.10 -33.14 -39.79
CA ASP A 329 6.45 -32.33 -38.75
C ASP A 329 6.76 -30.84 -38.90
N SER A 330 7.97 -30.49 -39.36
CA SER A 330 8.37 -29.10 -39.59
C SER A 330 7.69 -28.50 -40.82
N LEU A 331 7.51 -29.28 -41.89
CA LEU A 331 6.76 -28.88 -43.08
C LEU A 331 5.27 -28.65 -42.79
N TRP A 332 4.64 -29.54 -42.02
CA TRP A 332 3.24 -29.38 -41.61
C TRP A 332 3.02 -28.14 -40.73
N ARG A 333 3.94 -27.89 -39.80
CA ARG A 333 3.95 -26.68 -38.95
C ARG A 333 4.15 -25.40 -39.78
N LEU A 334 5.03 -25.41 -40.77
CA LEU A 334 5.23 -24.29 -41.70
C LEU A 334 3.96 -24.00 -42.52
N GLY A 335 3.29 -25.05 -43.02
CA GLY A 335 2.01 -24.92 -43.72
C GLY A 335 0.89 -24.37 -42.84
N THR A 336 0.83 -24.80 -41.57
CA THR A 336 -0.17 -24.31 -40.60
C THR A 336 0.09 -22.86 -40.21
N ILE A 337 1.36 -22.48 -39.98
CA ILE A 337 1.76 -21.10 -39.71
C ILE A 337 1.44 -20.19 -40.90
N PHE A 338 1.68 -20.65 -42.13
CA PHE A 338 1.32 -19.93 -43.35
C PHE A 338 -0.19 -19.68 -43.42
N ALA A 339 -1.01 -20.73 -43.23
CA ALA A 339 -2.46 -20.63 -43.28
C ALA A 339 -3.05 -19.69 -42.21
N ILE A 340 -2.56 -19.78 -40.96
CA ILE A 340 -3.02 -18.94 -39.86
C ILE A 340 -2.56 -17.48 -40.04
N SER A 341 -1.33 -17.26 -40.53
CA SER A 341 -0.81 -15.90 -40.76
C SER A 341 -1.54 -15.20 -41.92
N ALA A 342 -1.90 -15.95 -42.97
CA ALA A 342 -2.71 -15.45 -44.07
C ALA A 342 -4.14 -15.09 -43.60
N LEU A 343 -4.76 -15.94 -42.78
CA LEU A 343 -6.09 -15.69 -42.20
C LEU A 343 -6.08 -14.49 -41.25
N ALA A 344 -5.07 -14.36 -40.38
CA ALA A 344 -4.93 -13.23 -39.47
C ALA A 344 -4.70 -11.91 -40.21
N GLY A 345 -3.88 -11.91 -41.27
CA GLY A 345 -3.69 -10.75 -42.16
C GLY A 345 -4.98 -10.33 -42.86
N PHE A 346 -5.79 -11.29 -43.30
CA PHE A 346 -7.12 -11.04 -43.87
C PHE A 346 -8.10 -10.44 -42.84
N CYS A 347 -8.20 -11.00 -41.63
CA CYS A 347 -9.07 -10.47 -40.57
C CYS A 347 -8.69 -9.05 -40.12
N LEU A 348 -7.39 -8.75 -40.03
CA LEU A 348 -6.89 -7.41 -39.72
C LEU A 348 -7.24 -6.40 -40.81
N TRP A 349 -7.16 -6.80 -42.08
CA TRP A 349 -7.59 -5.98 -43.22
C TRP A 349 -9.10 -5.71 -43.22
N VAL A 350 -9.93 -6.71 -42.90
CA VAL A 350 -11.39 -6.55 -42.76
C VAL A 350 -11.75 -5.61 -41.59
N MET A 351 -11.09 -5.72 -40.44
CA MET A 351 -11.31 -4.80 -39.31
C MET A 351 -10.85 -3.37 -39.61
N ALA A 352 -9.72 -3.21 -40.30
CA ALA A 352 -9.18 -1.89 -40.67
C ALA A 352 -10.05 -1.14 -41.69
N THR A 353 -10.74 -1.88 -42.57
CA THR A 353 -11.66 -1.30 -43.56
C THR A 353 -13.06 -1.05 -43.01
N GLY A 354 -13.52 -1.81 -42.01
CA GLY A 354 -14.86 -1.70 -41.43
C GLY A 354 -15.08 -0.63 -40.35
N MET A 355 -14.02 -0.08 -39.72
CA MET A 355 -14.15 0.77 -38.52
C MET A 355 -13.98 2.29 -38.72
N PHE A 356 -13.53 2.78 -39.89
CA PHE A 356 -12.98 4.15 -40.02
C PHE A 356 -13.70 5.10 -41.00
N LEU A 357 -14.88 4.76 -41.53
CA LEU A 357 -15.62 5.63 -42.46
C LEU A 357 -16.95 6.12 -41.88
N ALA A 358 -16.91 7.26 -41.16
CA ALA A 358 -18.06 8.13 -40.96
C ALA A 358 -17.62 9.57 -40.66
N PRO A 359 -17.97 10.57 -41.50
CA PRO A 359 -17.75 11.98 -41.19
C PRO A 359 -18.84 12.52 -40.24
N SER A 360 -18.44 13.25 -39.19
CA SER A 360 -19.35 13.97 -38.29
C SER A 360 -19.50 15.44 -38.71
N LYS A 361 -20.73 15.97 -38.61
CA LYS A 361 -21.17 17.29 -39.06
C LYS A 361 -21.25 18.29 -37.89
N ILE A 362 -20.96 19.57 -38.15
CA ILE A 362 -20.91 20.66 -37.15
C ILE A 362 -22.22 21.47 -37.16
N GLU A 363 -22.78 21.76 -35.98
CA GLU A 363 -24.06 22.50 -35.79
C GLU A 363 -23.83 24.00 -35.45
N PHE A 364 -24.65 24.89 -36.03
CA PHE A 364 -24.62 26.35 -35.84
C PHE A 364 -26.00 26.93 -35.42
N ARG A 365 -26.06 28.19 -34.92
CA ARG A 365 -27.29 28.96 -34.64
C ARG A 365 -27.32 30.25 -35.48
N LEU A 366 -28.45 30.56 -36.12
CA LEU A 366 -28.63 31.82 -36.89
C LEU A 366 -28.92 33.03 -35.98
N LYS A 367 -28.22 34.15 -36.19
CA LYS A 367 -28.38 35.45 -35.52
C LYS A 367 -29.48 36.33 -36.11
N ARG A 368 -29.69 36.22 -37.41
CA ARG A 368 -30.61 37.04 -38.20
C ARG A 368 -31.29 36.17 -39.24
N ASP A 369 -32.40 36.65 -39.78
CA ASP A 369 -33.14 35.97 -40.84
C ASP A 369 -32.25 35.82 -42.07
N CYS A 370 -32.18 34.62 -42.65
CA CYS A 370 -31.41 34.36 -43.86
C CYS A 370 -32.32 33.89 -45.00
N GLU A 371 -32.13 34.44 -46.19
CA GLU A 371 -32.82 34.00 -47.39
C GLU A 371 -32.15 32.72 -47.92
N ALA A 372 -32.92 31.63 -48.02
CA ALA A 372 -32.41 30.35 -48.48
C ALA A 372 -33.16 29.88 -49.73
N THR A 373 -32.42 29.33 -50.70
CA THR A 373 -32.99 28.89 -51.97
C THR A 373 -33.18 27.38 -51.99
N GLN A 374 -34.37 26.96 -52.44
CA GLN A 374 -34.78 25.59 -52.77
C GLN A 374 -35.24 24.72 -51.58
N ILE A 375 -36.47 24.95 -51.12
CA ILE A 375 -37.24 23.99 -50.33
C ILE A 375 -38.40 23.53 -51.22
N LEU A 376 -38.37 22.27 -51.69
CA LEU A 376 -39.38 21.65 -52.57
C LEU A 376 -39.75 22.48 -53.83
N GLY A 377 -38.98 22.34 -54.92
CA GLY A 377 -39.39 22.83 -56.23
C GLY A 377 -38.90 24.22 -56.66
N GLY A 378 -37.79 24.72 -56.08
CA GLY A 378 -37.11 25.94 -56.58
C GLY A 378 -37.60 27.26 -56.01
N GLN A 379 -38.37 27.24 -54.92
CA GLN A 379 -38.89 28.45 -54.26
C GLN A 379 -37.90 29.01 -53.21
N LYS A 380 -37.88 30.35 -53.06
CA LYS A 380 -37.08 31.09 -52.06
C LYS A 380 -37.88 31.25 -50.76
N ALA A 381 -37.25 30.99 -49.61
CA ALA A 381 -37.86 31.13 -48.28
C ALA A 381 -36.90 31.80 -47.30
N ILE A 382 -37.45 32.50 -46.30
CA ILE A 382 -36.71 33.17 -45.23
C ILE A 382 -36.70 32.26 -44.00
N ILE A 383 -35.51 31.86 -43.56
CA ILE A 383 -35.30 31.09 -42.34
C ILE A 383 -35.12 32.08 -41.18
N PRO A 384 -35.99 32.05 -40.15
CA PRO A 384 -35.97 33.06 -39.09
C PRO A 384 -34.77 32.93 -38.14
N ALA A 385 -34.39 34.08 -37.58
CA ALA A 385 -33.37 34.24 -36.55
C ALA A 385 -33.70 33.39 -35.31
N GLY A 386 -32.68 32.77 -34.72
CA GLY A 386 -32.85 31.92 -33.54
C GLY A 386 -33.01 30.43 -33.83
N THR A 387 -33.16 30.02 -35.10
CA THR A 387 -33.16 28.62 -35.52
C THR A 387 -31.90 27.90 -35.05
N GLN A 388 -32.07 26.87 -34.22
CA GLN A 388 -30.97 26.14 -33.58
C GLN A 388 -30.61 24.87 -34.38
N ARG A 389 -29.30 24.58 -34.50
CA ARG A 389 -28.70 23.36 -35.09
C ARG A 389 -28.81 23.23 -36.61
N VAL A 390 -28.10 24.09 -37.32
CA VAL A 390 -27.92 24.04 -38.78
C VAL A 390 -26.57 23.44 -39.14
N ILE A 391 -26.52 22.52 -40.11
CA ILE A 391 -25.28 21.86 -40.57
C ILE A 391 -24.85 22.44 -41.93
N ILE A 392 -23.57 22.78 -42.12
CA ILE A 392 -23.02 23.23 -43.42
C ILE A 392 -22.32 22.06 -44.12
N ASP A 393 -22.73 21.74 -45.34
CA ASP A 393 -22.25 20.59 -46.14
C ASP A 393 -21.21 20.97 -47.21
N GLY A 394 -20.75 22.24 -47.22
CA GLY A 394 -19.70 22.75 -48.12
C GLY A 394 -20.22 23.54 -49.34
N PRO A 395 -19.31 24.19 -50.11
CA PRO A 395 -19.66 24.96 -51.31
C PRO A 395 -19.99 24.06 -52.52
N ALA A 396 -20.95 24.47 -53.36
CA ALA A 396 -21.28 23.74 -54.59
C ALA A 396 -20.36 24.10 -55.77
N PRO A 397 -19.71 23.14 -56.45
CA PRO A 397 -18.84 23.43 -57.59
C PRO A 397 -19.55 24.04 -58.80
N SER A 398 -20.88 23.82 -58.93
CA SER A 398 -21.69 24.22 -60.09
C SER A 398 -22.55 25.47 -59.87
N ARG A 399 -22.60 26.02 -58.65
CA ARG A 399 -23.32 27.24 -58.28
C ARG A 399 -22.39 28.13 -57.45
N GLY A 400 -21.65 29.01 -58.12
CA GLY A 400 -20.67 29.87 -57.49
C GLY A 400 -21.24 30.68 -56.32
N ASN A 401 -20.48 30.73 -55.21
CA ASN A 401 -20.72 31.48 -53.96
C ASN A 401 -21.94 31.05 -53.11
N GLU A 402 -22.47 29.84 -53.30
CA GLU A 402 -23.54 29.27 -52.46
C GLU A 402 -23.04 28.07 -51.63
N PHE A 403 -23.49 28.00 -50.37
CA PHE A 403 -23.18 26.96 -49.40
C PHE A 403 -24.43 26.14 -49.07
N LYS A 404 -24.25 24.83 -48.99
CA LYS A 404 -25.33 23.89 -48.65
C LYS A 404 -25.52 23.83 -47.14
N ILE A 405 -26.76 23.96 -46.68
CA ILE A 405 -27.14 23.73 -45.29
C ILE A 405 -28.22 22.65 -45.15
N THR A 406 -28.18 21.90 -44.04
CA THR A 406 -29.21 20.91 -43.69
C THR A 406 -29.82 21.27 -42.33
N LEU A 407 -31.14 21.35 -42.25
CA LEU A 407 -31.89 21.63 -41.01
C LEU A 407 -32.09 20.34 -40.21
N THR A 408 -31.81 20.34 -38.91
CA THR A 408 -31.94 19.13 -38.06
C THR A 408 -33.27 19.03 -37.30
N ARG A 409 -34.11 20.08 -37.33
CA ARG A 409 -35.46 20.12 -36.75
C ARG A 409 -36.43 20.83 -37.70
N ASP A 410 -37.72 20.60 -37.47
CA ASP A 410 -38.77 21.34 -38.15
C ASP A 410 -38.63 22.85 -37.86
N CYS A 411 -38.74 23.66 -38.91
CA CYS A 411 -38.62 25.11 -38.84
C CYS A 411 -39.85 25.74 -39.49
N GLU A 412 -40.43 26.74 -38.85
CA GLU A 412 -41.43 27.61 -39.49
C GLU A 412 -40.67 28.69 -40.26
N ALA A 413 -40.90 28.79 -41.57
CA ALA A 413 -40.22 29.72 -42.46
C ALA A 413 -41.23 30.50 -43.28
N ILE A 414 -40.84 31.66 -43.80
CA ILE A 414 -41.73 32.53 -44.57
C ILE A 414 -41.40 32.44 -46.05
N GLN A 415 -42.39 32.12 -46.89
CA GLN A 415 -42.17 32.03 -48.33
C GLN A 415 -42.09 33.43 -48.96
N VAL A 416 -41.00 33.73 -49.69
CA VAL A 416 -40.68 35.08 -50.18
C VAL A 416 -41.72 35.63 -51.16
N ALA A 417 -42.26 34.77 -52.04
CA ALA A 417 -43.18 35.19 -53.11
C ALA A 417 -44.62 35.44 -52.63
N THR A 418 -45.06 34.80 -51.55
CA THR A 418 -46.47 34.75 -51.12
C THR A 418 -46.70 35.27 -49.70
N GLN A 419 -45.62 35.57 -48.94
CA GLN A 419 -45.67 36.06 -47.56
C GLN A 419 -46.47 35.15 -46.60
N LYS A 420 -46.65 33.86 -46.93
CA LYS A 420 -47.31 32.87 -46.07
C LYS A 420 -46.29 32.04 -45.29
N GLU A 421 -46.66 31.70 -44.06
CA GLU A 421 -45.91 30.75 -43.22
C GLU A 421 -45.97 29.34 -43.81
N MET A 422 -44.82 28.68 -43.85
CA MET A 422 -44.64 27.32 -44.33
C MET A 422 -43.78 26.56 -43.33
N ARG A 423 -44.23 25.35 -42.95
CA ARG A 423 -43.46 24.46 -42.09
C ARG A 423 -42.49 23.62 -42.92
N ILE A 424 -41.20 23.78 -42.67
CA ILE A 424 -40.12 23.01 -43.29
C ILE A 424 -39.79 21.83 -42.36
N PRO A 425 -39.89 20.58 -42.82
CA PRO A 425 -39.56 19.42 -41.99
C PRO A 425 -38.05 19.25 -41.80
N ALA A 426 -37.67 18.65 -40.67
CA ALA A 426 -36.31 18.24 -40.36
C ALA A 426 -35.70 17.38 -41.49
N GLY A 427 -34.42 17.59 -41.81
CA GLY A 427 -33.68 16.92 -42.89
C GLY A 427 -33.72 17.64 -44.24
N SER A 428 -34.49 18.73 -44.36
CA SER A 428 -34.54 19.54 -45.58
C SER A 428 -33.21 20.26 -45.84
N GLN A 429 -32.78 20.24 -47.10
CA GLN A 429 -31.55 20.88 -47.58
C GLN A 429 -31.88 22.24 -48.19
N ALA A 430 -31.11 23.26 -47.86
CA ALA A 430 -31.27 24.61 -48.38
C ALA A 430 -29.91 25.22 -48.74
N TRP A 431 -29.89 26.21 -49.63
CA TRP A 431 -28.67 26.90 -50.05
C TRP A 431 -28.66 28.33 -49.53
N ILE A 432 -27.56 28.74 -48.91
CA ILE A 432 -27.33 30.11 -48.42
C ILE A 432 -26.14 30.74 -49.15
N THR A 433 -26.14 32.07 -49.30
CA THR A 433 -25.04 32.74 -50.01
C THR A 433 -23.86 33.00 -49.09
N GLU A 434 -22.66 33.18 -49.66
CA GLU A 434 -21.42 33.48 -48.92
C GLU A 434 -21.55 34.71 -48.00
N LYS A 435 -22.39 35.69 -48.38
CA LYS A 435 -22.65 36.91 -47.59
C LYS A 435 -23.43 36.64 -46.31
N ASP A 436 -24.13 35.51 -46.21
CA ASP A 436 -25.00 35.15 -45.09
C ASP A 436 -24.30 34.24 -44.07
N LEU A 437 -23.04 33.85 -44.31
CA LEU A 437 -22.25 33.03 -43.37
C LEU A 437 -21.88 33.76 -42.08
N ASP A 438 -21.81 35.08 -42.10
CA ASP A 438 -21.55 35.92 -40.92
C ASP A 438 -22.70 35.90 -39.90
N ALA A 439 -23.89 35.46 -40.32
CA ALA A 439 -25.09 35.34 -39.50
C ALA A 439 -25.03 34.16 -38.52
N LEU A 440 -23.96 33.36 -38.51
CA LEU A 440 -23.82 32.19 -37.64
C LEU A 440 -23.11 32.55 -36.33
N GLU A 441 -23.81 32.43 -35.20
CA GLU A 441 -23.23 32.66 -33.87
C GLU A 441 -22.71 31.37 -33.25
N ARG A 442 -21.44 31.39 -32.82
CA ARG A 442 -20.97 30.47 -31.78
C ARG A 442 -21.45 30.99 -30.43
N MET A 443 -22.32 30.22 -29.77
CA MET A 443 -22.90 30.59 -28.47
C MET A 443 -21.80 30.74 -27.39
N ARG A 444 -21.63 31.94 -26.81
CA ARG A 444 -20.91 32.20 -25.55
C ARG A 444 -21.62 33.30 -24.73
N VAL A 445 -21.67 33.14 -23.41
CA VAL A 445 -22.21 34.10 -22.42
C VAL A 445 -21.18 34.29 -21.28
N PRO A 446 -21.01 35.49 -20.65
CA PRO A 446 -20.11 35.70 -19.51
C PRO A 446 -20.77 35.50 -18.13
N LEU A 447 -19.97 35.11 -17.12
CA LEU A 447 -20.33 34.28 -15.95
C LEU A 447 -20.59 34.87 -14.53
N PRO A 448 -20.41 36.14 -14.10
CA PRO A 448 -20.27 36.38 -12.64
C PRO A 448 -21.58 36.55 -11.81
N ALA A 449 -22.73 36.92 -12.39
CA ALA A 449 -23.89 37.36 -11.60
C ALA A 449 -24.89 36.25 -11.23
N GLN A 450 -24.85 35.08 -11.89
CA GLN A 450 -25.81 33.98 -11.63
C GLN A 450 -25.40 33.05 -10.47
N HIS A 451 -24.20 33.21 -9.91
CA HIS A 451 -23.62 32.26 -8.96
C HIS A 451 -23.17 32.88 -7.63
N ALA A 452 -23.70 34.04 -7.24
CA ALA A 452 -23.32 34.72 -5.98
C ALA A 452 -23.42 33.81 -4.75
N LEU A 453 -24.44 32.96 -4.66
CA LEU A 453 -24.60 31.97 -3.59
C LEU A 453 -23.45 30.93 -3.59
N ASN A 454 -23.09 30.40 -4.76
CA ASN A 454 -21.96 29.47 -4.91
C ASN A 454 -20.62 30.16 -4.58
N TYR A 455 -20.47 31.43 -4.97
CA TYR A 455 -19.27 32.20 -4.68
C TYR A 455 -19.08 32.39 -3.17
N VAL A 456 -20.12 32.75 -2.43
CA VAL A 456 -20.04 32.90 -0.96
C VAL A 456 -19.81 31.56 -0.26
N CYS A 457 -20.47 30.48 -0.72
CA CYS A 457 -20.28 29.14 -0.16
C CYS A 457 -18.85 28.59 -0.38
N PHE A 458 -18.31 28.75 -1.60
CA PHE A 458 -17.13 27.99 -2.03
C PHE A 458 -15.86 28.81 -2.20
N ALA A 459 -15.91 30.13 -2.42
CA ALA A 459 -14.69 30.90 -2.67
C ALA A 459 -13.74 30.96 -1.45
N PRO A 460 -14.21 31.24 -0.21
CA PRO A 460 -13.34 31.18 0.98
C PRO A 460 -12.80 29.78 1.23
N ALA A 461 -13.64 28.75 1.05
CA ALA A 461 -13.25 27.35 1.17
C ALA A 461 -12.18 26.97 0.14
N LEU A 462 -12.28 27.48 -1.10
CA LEU A 462 -11.30 27.26 -2.15
C LEU A 462 -9.96 27.92 -1.84
N ILE A 463 -9.97 29.16 -1.34
CA ILE A 463 -8.75 29.86 -0.92
C ILE A 463 -8.05 29.08 0.21
N LEU A 464 -8.81 28.66 1.22
CA LEU A 464 -8.28 27.85 2.32
C LEU A 464 -7.78 26.48 1.82
N ALA A 465 -8.44 25.87 0.83
CA ALA A 465 -7.99 24.62 0.22
C ALA A 465 -6.66 24.80 -0.54
N VAL A 466 -6.45 25.96 -1.19
CA VAL A 466 -5.16 26.31 -1.80
C VAL A 466 -4.07 26.46 -0.72
N LEU A 467 -4.36 27.13 0.40
CA LEU A 467 -3.42 27.22 1.52
C LEU A 467 -3.09 25.86 2.13
N LEU A 468 -4.09 24.98 2.25
CA LEU A 468 -3.92 23.60 2.69
C LEU A 468 -3.00 22.83 1.73
N LEU A 469 -3.20 22.99 0.42
CA LEU A 469 -2.35 22.40 -0.62
C LEU A 469 -0.90 22.91 -0.52
N VAL A 470 -0.70 24.21 -0.34
CA VAL A 470 0.62 24.81 -0.14
C VAL A 470 1.30 24.24 1.10
N ASN A 471 0.59 24.09 2.21
CA ASN A 471 1.09 23.46 3.43
C ASN A 471 1.55 22.01 3.17
N PHE A 472 0.75 21.23 2.42
CA PHE A 472 1.12 19.86 2.05
C PHE A 472 2.40 19.82 1.21
N LEU A 473 2.49 20.67 0.18
CA LEU A 473 3.67 20.77 -0.68
C LEU A 473 4.90 21.20 0.10
N PHE A 474 4.78 22.21 0.96
CA PHE A 474 5.87 22.68 1.83
C PHE A 474 6.35 21.54 2.75
N SER A 475 5.43 20.83 3.41
CA SER A 475 5.75 19.68 4.26
C SER A 475 6.55 18.62 3.48
N GLY A 476 6.14 18.33 2.24
CA GLY A 476 6.83 17.41 1.33
C GLY A 476 8.25 17.86 0.96
N LEU A 477 8.40 19.12 0.54
CA LEU A 477 9.68 19.69 0.10
C LEU A 477 10.67 19.88 1.25
N ALA A 478 10.20 20.29 2.42
CA ALA A 478 11.02 20.48 3.62
C ALA A 478 11.30 19.16 4.38
N SER A 479 10.88 18.00 3.85
CA SER A 479 10.91 16.74 4.57
C SER A 479 12.29 16.27 4.99
N TRP A 480 13.34 16.74 4.34
CA TRP A 480 14.74 16.37 4.62
C TRP A 480 15.32 17.10 5.82
N VAL A 481 14.76 18.26 6.16
CA VAL A 481 15.24 19.16 7.21
C VAL A 481 14.29 19.18 8.42
N THR A 482 13.04 18.76 8.21
CA THR A 482 12.01 18.72 9.26
C THR A 482 12.04 17.43 10.08
N GLU A 483 11.80 17.60 11.38
CA GLU A 483 11.74 16.51 12.35
C GLU A 483 10.31 15.94 12.45
N ASP A 484 10.10 14.97 13.34
CA ASP A 484 8.78 14.39 13.57
C ASP A 484 7.78 15.39 14.19
N GLU A 485 8.27 16.28 15.07
CA GLU A 485 7.45 17.26 15.78
C GLU A 485 6.93 18.36 14.85
N ASP A 486 7.80 18.89 13.98
CA ASP A 486 7.43 19.86 12.94
C ASP A 486 6.30 19.31 12.08
N ARG A 487 6.39 18.03 11.68
CA ARG A 487 5.42 17.39 10.79
C ARG A 487 4.08 17.14 11.47
N GLU A 488 4.07 16.87 12.77
CA GLU A 488 2.84 16.85 13.58
C GLU A 488 2.24 18.25 13.64
N TRP A 489 3.04 19.28 13.91
CA TRP A 489 2.58 20.67 13.98
C TRP A 489 1.90 21.09 12.67
N TRP A 490 2.56 20.86 11.53
CA TRP A 490 2.01 21.13 10.21
C TRP A 490 0.73 20.32 9.93
N GLY A 491 0.67 19.08 10.43
CA GLY A 491 -0.53 18.23 10.37
C GLY A 491 -1.71 18.79 11.17
N ARG A 492 -1.47 19.28 12.40
CA ARG A 492 -2.49 19.90 13.26
C ARG A 492 -2.95 21.25 12.72
N SER A 493 -2.02 22.06 12.20
CA SER A 493 -2.34 23.31 11.51
C SER A 493 -3.25 23.05 10.30
N ALA A 494 -2.87 22.09 9.46
CA ALA A 494 -3.67 21.67 8.32
C ALA A 494 -5.05 21.15 8.74
N ALA A 495 -5.14 20.44 9.87
CA ALA A 495 -6.41 19.97 10.42
C ALA A 495 -7.35 21.12 10.78
N TRP A 496 -6.85 22.19 11.41
CA TRP A 496 -7.63 23.39 11.70
C TRP A 496 -8.12 24.10 10.43
N ILE A 497 -7.29 24.16 9.40
CA ILE A 497 -7.70 24.69 8.09
C ILE A 497 -8.81 23.83 7.50
N LEU A 498 -8.68 22.50 7.55
CA LEU A 498 -9.69 21.57 7.03
C LEU A 498 -11.01 21.65 7.81
N ILE A 499 -10.95 21.72 9.14
CA ILE A 499 -12.14 21.95 9.99
C ILE A 499 -12.82 23.25 9.55
N THR A 500 -12.06 24.32 9.36
CA THR A 500 -12.60 25.62 8.94
C THR A 500 -13.28 25.54 7.58
N ILE A 501 -12.67 24.86 6.59
CA ILE A 501 -13.25 24.63 5.27
C ILE A 501 -14.59 23.88 5.39
N VAL A 502 -14.60 22.77 6.11
CA VAL A 502 -15.79 21.92 6.25
C VAL A 502 -16.90 22.65 6.99
N CYS A 503 -16.58 23.26 8.14
CA CYS A 503 -17.54 24.06 8.91
C CYS A 503 -18.07 25.23 8.07
N TRP A 504 -17.23 25.92 7.30
CA TRP A 504 -17.67 27.01 6.43
C TRP A 504 -18.67 26.53 5.38
N ILE A 505 -18.35 25.45 4.66
CA ILE A 505 -19.24 24.89 3.64
C ILE A 505 -20.55 24.42 4.28
N VAL A 506 -20.49 23.67 5.39
CA VAL A 506 -21.68 23.11 6.05
C VAL A 506 -22.58 24.21 6.58
N VAL A 507 -22.04 25.21 7.30
CA VAL A 507 -22.82 26.33 7.82
C VAL A 507 -23.44 27.13 6.68
N ASN A 508 -22.67 27.48 5.64
CA ASN A 508 -23.21 28.24 4.50
C ASN A 508 -24.22 27.45 3.69
N ALA A 509 -24.03 26.14 3.49
CA ALA A 509 -25.01 25.28 2.84
C ALA A 509 -26.31 25.20 3.66
N ILE A 510 -26.23 25.06 4.99
CA ILE A 510 -27.41 25.05 5.86
C ILE A 510 -28.13 26.41 5.83
N VAL A 511 -27.40 27.52 5.95
CA VAL A 511 -27.99 28.86 6.04
C VAL A 511 -28.55 29.32 4.69
N LEU A 512 -27.76 29.18 3.62
CA LEU A 512 -28.11 29.72 2.30
C LEU A 512 -29.00 28.76 1.50
N TRP A 513 -28.80 27.44 1.63
CA TRP A 513 -29.58 26.45 0.87
C TRP A 513 -30.64 25.76 1.72
N GLY A 514 -30.47 25.65 3.04
CA GLY A 514 -31.50 25.08 3.93
C GLY A 514 -32.79 25.90 3.94
N ALA A 515 -32.69 27.24 3.86
CA ALA A 515 -33.86 28.10 3.70
C ALA A 515 -34.62 27.79 2.39
N GLN A 516 -33.91 27.55 1.28
CA GLN A 516 -34.51 27.20 -0.01
C GLN A 516 -35.20 25.84 0.02
N VAL A 517 -34.63 24.84 0.71
CA VAL A 517 -35.22 23.51 0.90
C VAL A 517 -36.51 23.56 1.73
N ILE A 518 -36.57 24.43 2.76
CA ILE A 518 -37.77 24.64 3.58
C ILE A 518 -38.89 25.33 2.78
N THR A 519 -38.57 26.32 1.94
CA THR A 519 -39.55 26.93 1.01
C THR A 519 -39.96 25.99 -0.15
N ALA A 520 -39.06 25.11 -0.60
CA ALA A 520 -39.34 24.12 -1.64
C ALA A 520 -40.23 22.97 -1.16
N THR A 521 -40.26 22.70 0.15
CA THR A 521 -41.17 21.73 0.77
C THR A 521 -42.56 22.31 1.04
N THR A 522 -42.72 23.64 1.08
CA THR A 522 -44.02 24.33 1.21
C THR A 522 -44.68 24.63 -0.14
N THR A 523 -43.93 24.63 -1.24
CA THR A 523 -44.44 24.89 -2.60
C THR A 523 -43.87 23.84 -3.55
N GLY A 524 -44.67 22.79 -3.81
CA GLY A 524 -44.26 21.62 -4.60
C GLY A 524 -43.65 21.98 -5.97
N ASN A 525 -42.70 21.15 -6.41
CA ASN A 525 -41.94 21.17 -7.68
C ASN A 525 -40.66 22.04 -7.79
N GLN A 526 -40.06 22.52 -6.69
CA GLN A 526 -38.75 23.19 -6.79
C GLN A 526 -37.52 22.30 -6.48
N LEU A 527 -37.71 21.05 -6.03
CA LEU A 527 -36.59 20.11 -5.81
C LEU A 527 -35.93 19.67 -7.14
N ASP A 528 -36.71 19.57 -8.22
CA ASP A 528 -36.19 19.28 -9.56
C ASP A 528 -35.45 20.47 -10.18
N VAL A 529 -35.88 21.69 -9.85
CA VAL A 529 -35.17 22.92 -10.24
C VAL A 529 -33.84 23.04 -9.48
N PHE A 530 -33.82 22.64 -8.22
CA PHE A 530 -32.62 22.57 -7.38
C PHE A 530 -31.60 21.53 -7.89
N LEU A 531 -32.04 20.29 -8.17
CA LEU A 531 -31.19 19.27 -8.81
C LEU A 531 -30.74 19.70 -10.21
N GLY A 532 -31.58 20.43 -10.93
CA GLY A 532 -31.27 20.99 -12.25
C GLY A 532 -30.19 22.08 -12.20
N GLN A 533 -30.24 23.01 -11.25
CA GLN A 533 -29.25 24.09 -11.12
C GLN A 533 -27.88 23.60 -10.62
N VAL A 534 -27.86 22.61 -9.72
CA VAL A 534 -26.62 21.94 -9.29
C VAL A 534 -26.02 21.11 -10.43
N HIS A 535 -26.84 20.47 -11.27
CA HIS A 535 -26.37 19.80 -12.49
C HIS A 535 -26.01 20.76 -13.63
N ALA A 536 -26.52 21.99 -13.68
CA ALA A 536 -26.34 22.86 -14.84
C ALA A 536 -24.98 23.59 -14.88
N SER A 537 -24.29 23.74 -13.75
CA SER A 537 -23.00 24.45 -13.71
C SER A 537 -21.82 23.49 -13.94
N THR A 538 -21.12 23.69 -15.05
CA THR A 538 -19.96 22.88 -15.47
C THR A 538 -18.82 22.93 -14.45
N GLU A 539 -18.67 24.06 -13.76
CA GLU A 539 -17.65 24.30 -12.72
C GLU A 539 -18.05 23.68 -11.37
N ALA A 540 -19.33 23.75 -10.98
CA ALA A 540 -19.81 23.09 -9.77
C ALA A 540 -19.86 21.57 -9.96
N LYS A 541 -20.10 21.03 -11.16
CA LYS A 541 -19.89 19.60 -11.46
C LYS A 541 -18.44 19.16 -11.29
N GLY A 542 -17.46 20.02 -11.62
CA GLY A 542 -16.04 19.76 -11.39
C GLY A 542 -15.67 19.79 -9.90
N LEU A 543 -16.17 20.77 -9.15
CA LEU A 543 -15.90 20.95 -7.72
C LEU A 543 -16.71 20.01 -6.80
N LEU A 544 -18.01 19.79 -7.06
CA LEU A 544 -18.82 18.74 -6.41
C LEU A 544 -18.42 17.34 -6.89
N GLY A 545 -17.90 17.16 -8.11
CA GLY A 545 -17.29 15.91 -8.53
C GLY A 545 -15.99 15.60 -7.78
N ALA A 546 -15.19 16.64 -7.48
CA ALA A 546 -13.96 16.50 -6.69
C ALA A 546 -14.23 16.36 -5.18
N PHE A 547 -15.13 17.17 -4.59
CA PHE A 547 -15.49 17.10 -3.16
C PHE A 547 -16.49 16.00 -2.84
N GLY A 548 -17.57 15.89 -3.61
CA GLY A 548 -18.55 14.81 -3.53
C GLY A 548 -17.96 13.47 -3.94
N GLY A 549 -16.93 13.44 -4.79
CA GLY A 549 -16.10 12.25 -4.99
C GLY A 549 -15.50 11.76 -3.67
N VAL A 550 -14.87 12.62 -2.88
CA VAL A 550 -14.19 12.20 -1.64
C VAL A 550 -15.18 11.88 -0.50
N THR A 551 -16.26 12.65 -0.33
CA THR A 551 -17.28 12.39 0.72
C THR A 551 -18.30 11.33 0.35
N ALA A 552 -18.73 11.21 -0.92
CA ALA A 552 -19.59 10.13 -1.36
C ALA A 552 -18.82 8.81 -1.50
N ILE A 553 -17.53 8.84 -1.84
CA ILE A 553 -16.67 7.65 -1.72
C ILE A 553 -16.55 7.26 -0.25
N ALA A 554 -16.31 8.18 0.70
CA ALA A 554 -16.27 7.86 2.13
C ALA A 554 -17.61 7.32 2.69
N GLY A 555 -18.74 7.91 2.29
CA GLY A 555 -20.08 7.48 2.70
C GLY A 555 -20.52 6.17 2.05
N ALA A 556 -20.28 5.99 0.75
CA ALA A 556 -20.48 4.73 0.05
C ALA A 556 -19.51 3.66 0.55
N LEU A 557 -18.28 4.03 0.93
CA LEU A 557 -17.29 3.15 1.55
C LEU A 557 -17.79 2.59 2.88
N LEU A 558 -18.35 3.45 3.74
CA LEU A 558 -18.93 3.07 5.02
C LEU A 558 -20.18 2.18 4.85
N ALA A 559 -21.04 2.51 3.88
CA ALA A 559 -22.25 1.75 3.58
C ALA A 559 -21.97 0.39 2.90
N ILE A 560 -20.95 0.32 2.02
CA ILE A 560 -20.53 -0.91 1.37
C ILE A 560 -19.72 -1.78 2.35
N ARG A 561 -18.91 -1.18 3.25
CA ARG A 561 -18.21 -1.90 4.32
C ARG A 561 -19.19 -2.62 5.25
N SER A 562 -20.24 -1.93 5.73
CA SER A 562 -21.23 -2.56 6.63
C SER A 562 -21.97 -3.70 5.93
N LYS A 563 -22.31 -3.53 4.65
CA LYS A 563 -23.03 -4.54 3.86
C LYS A 563 -22.16 -5.74 3.49
N LEU A 564 -20.89 -5.54 3.09
CA LEU A 564 -19.95 -6.60 2.76
C LEU A 564 -19.43 -7.35 4.00
N SER A 565 -19.23 -6.64 5.11
CA SER A 565 -18.82 -7.23 6.40
C SER A 565 -19.83 -8.26 6.89
N ASN A 566 -21.13 -7.99 6.70
CA ASN A 566 -22.20 -8.92 7.09
C ASN A 566 -22.31 -10.15 6.18
N THR A 567 -21.75 -10.13 4.96
CA THR A 567 -21.92 -11.22 3.97
C THR A 567 -20.68 -12.09 3.81
N PHE A 568 -19.46 -11.54 3.92
CA PHE A 568 -18.22 -12.26 3.62
C PHE A 568 -17.23 -12.32 4.80
N GLY A 569 -17.63 -11.85 5.98
CA GLY A 569 -16.73 -11.67 7.12
C GLY A 569 -15.85 -10.43 6.97
N GLN A 570 -15.40 -9.87 8.10
CA GLN A 570 -14.75 -8.55 8.17
C GLN A 570 -13.51 -8.42 7.26
N LYS A 571 -12.68 -9.47 7.14
CA LYS A 571 -11.44 -9.44 6.35
C LYS A 571 -11.68 -9.43 4.83
N ALA A 572 -12.67 -10.16 4.33
CA ALA A 572 -12.95 -10.22 2.89
C ALA A 572 -13.73 -8.99 2.39
N GLY A 573 -14.61 -8.43 3.23
CA GLY A 573 -15.37 -7.22 2.88
C GLY A 573 -14.50 -5.98 2.69
N PHE A 574 -13.45 -5.82 3.50
CA PHE A 574 -12.50 -4.72 3.36
C PHE A 574 -11.65 -4.80 2.09
N GLN A 575 -11.29 -6.01 1.64
CA GLN A 575 -10.50 -6.20 0.42
C GLN A 575 -11.29 -5.85 -0.85
N PHE A 576 -12.54 -6.29 -0.96
CA PHE A 576 -13.41 -5.94 -2.09
C PHE A 576 -13.68 -4.44 -2.20
N LEU A 577 -13.86 -3.81 -1.04
CA LEU A 577 -14.05 -2.37 -0.92
C LEU A 577 -12.86 -1.57 -1.48
N LEU A 578 -11.63 -1.96 -1.12
CA LEU A 578 -10.41 -1.34 -1.64
C LEU A 578 -10.30 -1.48 -3.17
N VAL A 579 -10.64 -2.64 -3.73
CA VAL A 579 -10.62 -2.87 -5.18
C VAL A 579 -11.63 -1.98 -5.89
N ALA A 580 -12.86 -1.87 -5.38
CA ALA A 580 -13.89 -1.02 -5.97
C ALA A 580 -13.48 0.47 -5.97
N VAL A 581 -12.95 0.97 -4.85
CA VAL A 581 -12.46 2.35 -4.76
C VAL A 581 -11.31 2.59 -5.73
N ALA A 582 -10.40 1.63 -5.88
CA ALA A 582 -9.29 1.74 -6.82
C ALA A 582 -9.78 1.89 -8.27
N ILE A 583 -10.75 1.06 -8.68
CA ILE A 583 -11.33 1.13 -10.04
C ILE A 583 -11.95 2.52 -10.28
N VAL A 584 -12.80 2.97 -9.35
CA VAL A 584 -13.43 4.31 -9.43
C VAL A 584 -12.37 5.40 -9.48
N PHE A 585 -11.34 5.30 -8.65
CA PHE A 585 -10.22 6.24 -8.61
C PHE A 585 -9.45 6.29 -9.93
N PHE A 586 -9.08 5.14 -10.52
CA PHE A 586 -8.38 5.11 -11.82
C PHE A 586 -9.24 5.69 -12.95
N VAL A 587 -10.55 5.45 -12.93
CA VAL A 587 -11.49 6.05 -13.90
C VAL A 587 -11.52 7.57 -13.74
N LEU A 588 -11.70 8.08 -12.52
CA LEU A 588 -11.70 9.52 -12.25
C LEU A 588 -10.38 10.18 -12.62
N LEU A 589 -9.25 9.55 -12.27
CA LEU A 589 -7.92 10.03 -12.63
C LEU A 589 -7.75 10.12 -14.16
N SER A 590 -8.21 9.10 -14.89
CA SER A 590 -8.21 9.10 -16.36
C SER A 590 -9.02 10.25 -16.95
N LEU A 591 -10.20 10.52 -16.38
CA LEU A 591 -11.06 11.63 -16.79
C LEU A 591 -10.40 12.99 -16.53
N VAL A 592 -9.79 13.18 -15.34
CA VAL A 592 -9.10 14.42 -14.98
C VAL A 592 -7.89 14.67 -15.87
N ILE A 593 -7.04 13.67 -16.10
CA ILE A 593 -5.88 13.79 -16.99
C ILE A 593 -6.35 14.10 -18.42
N SER A 594 -7.39 13.40 -18.89
CA SER A 594 -7.98 13.67 -20.22
C SER A 594 -8.52 15.08 -20.35
N TRP A 595 -9.17 15.60 -19.30
CA TRP A 595 -9.67 16.98 -19.25
C TRP A 595 -8.52 18.01 -19.22
N LEU A 596 -7.49 17.80 -18.40
CA LEU A 596 -6.33 18.69 -18.30
C LEU A 596 -5.59 18.79 -19.65
N LEU A 597 -5.43 17.66 -20.36
CA LEU A 597 -4.82 17.63 -21.69
C LEU A 597 -5.66 18.38 -22.73
N LEU A 598 -6.99 18.28 -22.66
CA LEU A 598 -7.90 19.06 -23.52
C LEU A 598 -7.80 20.56 -23.21
N LEU A 599 -7.69 20.93 -21.94
CA LEU A 599 -7.52 22.33 -21.51
C LEU A 599 -6.18 22.90 -21.98
N LEU A 600 -5.09 22.15 -21.84
CA LEU A 600 -3.77 22.54 -22.36
C LEU A 600 -3.80 22.71 -23.89
N GLY A 601 -4.44 21.80 -24.62
CA GLY A 601 -4.66 21.91 -26.06
C GLY A 601 -5.55 23.09 -26.49
N SER A 602 -6.37 23.63 -25.57
CA SER A 602 -7.25 24.77 -25.85
C SER A 602 -6.56 26.14 -25.77
N LEU A 603 -5.34 26.22 -25.21
CA LEU A 603 -4.58 27.46 -25.09
C LEU A 603 -4.18 28.02 -26.47
N HIS A 604 -4.36 29.33 -26.69
CA HIS A 604 -4.27 29.99 -28.01
C HIS A 604 -2.94 29.77 -28.78
N TRP A 605 -1.81 29.61 -28.08
CA TRP A 605 -0.48 29.28 -28.65
C TRP A 605 -0.34 27.86 -29.25
N LEU A 606 -1.32 26.98 -29.05
CA LEU A 606 -1.38 25.58 -29.53
C LEU A 606 -2.39 25.36 -30.65
N GLN A 607 -3.16 26.38 -31.04
CA GLN A 607 -4.31 26.28 -31.92
C GLN A 607 -3.99 26.30 -33.42
N ASN A 608 -2.73 26.49 -33.83
CA ASN A 608 -2.40 26.48 -35.25
C ASN A 608 -2.38 25.00 -35.74
N PRO A 609 -3.39 24.54 -36.49
CA PRO A 609 -3.57 23.12 -36.80
C PRO A 609 -2.46 22.56 -37.69
N ASN A 610 -1.71 23.45 -38.34
CA ASN A 610 -0.70 23.13 -39.35
C ASN A 610 0.71 22.89 -38.77
N ASP A 611 0.89 22.93 -37.43
CA ASP A 611 2.21 22.78 -36.78
C ASP A 611 2.27 21.55 -35.87
N TRP A 612 2.25 20.38 -36.50
CA TRP A 612 2.30 19.08 -35.84
C TRP A 612 3.57 18.84 -35.03
N LEU A 613 4.69 19.47 -35.41
CA LEU A 613 5.94 19.44 -34.65
C LEU A 613 5.74 20.05 -33.27
N ARG A 614 4.94 21.12 -33.16
CA ARG A 614 4.57 21.70 -31.86
C ARG A 614 3.69 20.79 -31.03
N GLN A 615 2.72 20.08 -31.64
CA GLN A 615 1.87 19.15 -30.89
C GLN A 615 2.66 17.96 -30.36
N LEU A 616 3.49 17.32 -31.20
CA LEU A 616 4.39 16.24 -30.80
C LEU A 616 5.39 16.72 -29.75
N PHE A 617 5.97 17.91 -29.94
CA PHE A 617 6.85 18.54 -28.95
C PHE A 617 6.11 18.75 -27.63
N VAL A 618 4.89 19.27 -27.63
CA VAL A 618 4.11 19.53 -26.41
C VAL A 618 3.76 18.23 -25.69
N VAL A 619 3.32 17.17 -26.38
CA VAL A 619 3.02 15.90 -25.69
C VAL A 619 4.31 15.26 -25.16
N CYS A 620 5.40 15.21 -25.95
CA CYS A 620 6.70 14.70 -25.50
C CYS A 620 7.27 15.54 -24.34
N PHE A 621 7.13 16.86 -24.40
CA PHE A 621 7.53 17.78 -23.36
C PHE A 621 6.71 17.58 -22.10
N LEU A 622 5.38 17.41 -22.19
CA LEU A 622 4.51 17.13 -21.05
C LEU A 622 4.80 15.76 -20.43
N THR A 623 5.02 14.72 -21.24
CA THR A 623 5.45 13.39 -20.75
C THR A 623 6.81 13.48 -20.07
N GLY A 624 7.77 14.17 -20.68
CA GLY A 624 9.09 14.41 -20.11
C GLY A 624 9.02 15.22 -18.82
N ALA A 625 8.20 16.27 -18.78
CA ALA A 625 7.99 17.14 -17.64
C ALA A 625 7.27 16.42 -16.49
N THR A 626 6.30 15.55 -16.76
CA THR A 626 5.62 14.75 -15.73
C THR A 626 6.52 13.65 -15.17
N LEU A 627 7.34 12.99 -15.99
CA LEU A 627 8.37 12.06 -15.52
C LEU A 627 9.44 12.77 -14.69
N LEU A 628 9.93 13.91 -15.19
CA LEU A 628 10.89 14.74 -14.47
C LEU A 628 10.30 15.23 -13.15
N PHE A 629 9.05 15.68 -13.15
CA PHE A 629 8.33 16.08 -11.94
C PHE A 629 8.22 14.92 -10.96
N GLY A 630 7.81 13.72 -11.40
CA GLY A 630 7.77 12.53 -10.55
C GLY A 630 9.15 12.14 -9.98
N LEU A 631 10.22 12.32 -10.76
CA LEU A 631 11.61 12.10 -10.31
C LEU A 631 12.05 13.14 -9.27
N VAL A 632 11.79 14.42 -9.54
CA VAL A 632 12.13 15.54 -8.65
C VAL A 632 11.33 15.42 -7.35
N MET A 633 10.02 15.17 -7.43
CA MET A 633 9.19 14.91 -6.26
C MET A 633 9.65 13.64 -5.53
N GLY A 634 10.09 12.60 -6.23
CA GLY A 634 10.64 11.39 -5.63
C GLY A 634 11.97 11.59 -4.91
N PHE A 635 12.69 12.68 -5.22
CA PHE A 635 13.84 13.16 -4.44
C PHE A 635 13.39 13.90 -3.19
N PHE A 636 12.40 14.79 -3.27
CA PHE A 636 11.97 15.55 -2.09
C PHE A 636 11.08 14.76 -1.12
N ILE A 637 10.27 13.83 -1.61
CA ILE A 637 9.30 13.07 -0.82
C ILE A 637 9.94 11.76 -0.37
N ASN A 638 10.19 11.63 0.93
CA ASN A 638 10.76 10.42 1.51
C ASN A 638 9.66 9.35 1.78
N ALA A 639 9.89 8.12 1.30
CA ALA A 639 8.94 7.03 1.41
C ALA A 639 8.62 6.66 2.86
N ASN A 640 9.60 6.64 3.76
CA ASN A 640 9.35 6.34 5.17
C ASN A 640 8.63 7.50 5.87
N LYS A 641 9.07 8.73 5.63
CA LYS A 641 8.54 9.93 6.32
C LYS A 641 7.07 10.21 6.03
N PHE A 642 6.62 9.94 4.80
CA PHE A 642 5.22 10.14 4.37
C PHE A 642 4.42 8.84 4.27
N SER A 643 4.80 7.82 5.02
CA SER A 643 3.96 6.65 5.27
C SER A 643 3.02 6.91 6.45
N LEU A 644 2.08 5.99 6.71
CA LEU A 644 1.30 6.03 7.95
C LEU A 644 2.15 5.70 9.18
N HIS A 645 3.30 5.03 8.99
CA HIS A 645 4.19 4.62 10.07
C HIS A 645 4.62 5.78 10.96
N ALA A 646 5.05 6.92 10.40
CA ALA A 646 5.58 8.02 11.21
C ALA A 646 4.51 8.58 12.17
N SER A 647 3.28 8.76 11.70
CA SER A 647 2.16 9.24 12.53
C SER A 647 1.75 8.19 13.58
N TYR A 648 1.73 6.92 13.19
CA TYR A 648 1.48 5.80 14.10
C TYR A 648 2.55 5.69 15.20
N ARG A 649 3.83 5.74 14.83
CA ARG A 649 4.99 5.74 15.74
C ARG A 649 4.89 6.86 16.77
N ASN A 650 4.61 8.07 16.32
CA ASN A 650 4.51 9.23 17.21
C ASN A 650 3.40 9.02 18.27
N ARG A 651 2.25 8.46 17.88
CA ARG A 651 1.17 8.15 18.83
C ARG A 651 1.56 7.07 19.84
N LEU A 652 2.28 6.04 19.41
CA LEU A 652 2.82 5.02 20.30
C LEU A 652 3.82 5.60 21.30
N ILE A 653 4.73 6.48 20.84
CA ILE A 653 5.68 7.18 21.71
C ILE A 653 4.92 7.99 22.77
N ARG A 654 3.92 8.78 22.36
CA ARG A 654 3.13 9.63 23.26
C ARG A 654 2.26 8.83 24.25
N ALA A 655 1.78 7.66 23.86
CA ALA A 655 0.97 6.83 24.75
C ALA A 655 1.83 5.98 25.69
N PHE A 656 2.82 5.27 25.16
CA PHE A 656 3.58 4.26 25.90
C PHE A 656 4.92 4.76 26.42
N LEU A 657 5.73 5.46 25.62
CA LEU A 657 7.06 5.89 26.10
C LEU A 657 6.96 7.12 27.00
N ALA A 658 6.11 8.09 26.65
CA ALA A 658 5.85 9.27 27.47
C ALA A 658 5.28 8.93 28.86
N ALA A 659 4.49 7.86 28.98
CA ALA A 659 3.95 7.39 30.26
C ALA A 659 5.05 7.05 31.27
N SER A 660 6.24 6.70 30.77
CA SER A 660 7.38 6.28 31.59
C SER A 660 8.19 7.46 32.18
N ARG A 661 7.84 8.71 31.86
CA ARG A 661 8.58 9.91 32.29
C ARG A 661 7.76 10.80 33.20
N VAL A 662 8.30 11.11 34.38
CA VAL A 662 7.65 11.97 35.39
C VAL A 662 7.78 13.45 35.02
N THR A 663 8.98 13.88 34.61
CA THR A 663 9.28 15.26 34.20
C THR A 663 9.28 15.34 32.68
N ARG A 664 8.20 15.88 32.10
CA ARG A 664 8.07 16.14 30.66
C ARG A 664 7.86 17.63 30.41
N ARG A 665 8.36 18.13 29.29
CA ARG A 665 8.15 19.49 28.78
C ARG A 665 7.53 19.43 27.38
N PRO A 666 6.30 18.90 27.25
CA PRO A 666 5.69 18.71 25.95
C PRO A 666 5.37 20.06 25.30
N HIS A 667 5.59 20.15 23.99
CA HIS A 667 5.19 21.30 23.21
C HIS A 667 3.66 21.49 23.27
N LEU A 668 3.19 22.70 23.60
CA LEU A 668 1.79 22.95 23.95
C LEU A 668 0.80 22.63 22.81
N PHE A 669 1.22 22.80 21.56
CA PHE A 669 0.35 22.57 20.41
C PHE A 669 0.32 21.12 19.95
N THR A 670 1.40 20.36 20.14
CA THR A 670 1.57 18.99 19.60
C THR A 670 1.51 17.91 20.69
N GLY A 671 1.83 18.27 21.94
CA GLY A 671 1.91 17.35 23.08
C GLY A 671 3.15 16.43 23.06
N PHE A 672 4.06 16.64 22.09
CA PHE A 672 5.31 15.88 21.94
C PHE A 672 6.43 16.49 22.77
N ASP A 673 7.26 15.61 23.32
CA ASP A 673 8.51 15.93 23.99
C ASP A 673 9.60 15.06 23.32
N PRO A 674 10.67 15.64 22.75
CA PRO A 674 11.68 14.89 22.01
C PRO A 674 12.35 13.79 22.84
N GLU A 675 12.46 14.02 24.15
CA GLU A 675 13.10 13.11 25.11
C GLU A 675 12.22 11.90 25.45
N ASP A 676 10.97 11.84 24.96
CA ASP A 676 10.13 10.64 25.08
C ASP A 676 10.64 9.47 24.21
N ASN A 677 11.45 9.74 23.18
CA ASN A 677 11.93 8.72 22.25
C ASN A 677 13.43 8.42 22.46
N ILE A 678 13.71 7.36 23.20
CA ILE A 678 15.06 6.96 23.62
C ILE A 678 15.76 6.16 22.51
N ALA A 679 17.07 6.30 22.34
CA ALA A 679 17.82 5.43 21.44
C ALA A 679 17.83 3.98 21.97
N LEU A 680 17.69 2.98 21.09
CA LEU A 680 17.51 1.59 21.54
C LEU A 680 18.73 1.08 22.33
N HIS A 681 19.93 1.56 22.00
CA HIS A 681 21.18 1.19 22.67
C HIS A 681 21.33 1.79 24.08
N GLU A 682 20.58 2.85 24.41
CA GLU A 682 20.62 3.54 25.71
C GLU A 682 19.75 2.89 26.78
N LEU A 683 18.94 1.88 26.42
CA LEU A 683 18.14 1.12 27.37
C LEU A 683 19.02 0.50 28.47
N SER A 684 18.40 0.26 29.62
CA SER A 684 19.10 -0.28 30.80
C SER A 684 19.87 -1.56 30.44
N SER A 685 21.07 -1.69 31.02
CA SER A 685 21.84 -2.93 30.95
C SER A 685 21.35 -3.99 31.92
N GLU A 686 20.44 -3.64 32.82
CA GLU A 686 19.80 -4.57 33.76
C GLU A 686 18.87 -5.56 33.04
N LYS A 687 18.58 -6.67 33.72
CA LYS A 687 17.60 -7.66 33.29
C LYS A 687 16.16 -7.12 33.47
N PRO A 688 15.21 -7.48 32.60
CA PRO A 688 15.37 -8.32 31.41
C PRO A 688 15.93 -7.56 30.19
N LEU A 689 16.72 -8.25 29.36
CA LEU A 689 17.12 -7.75 28.04
C LEU A 689 15.92 -7.76 27.08
N HIS A 690 15.50 -6.58 26.64
CA HIS A 690 14.35 -6.43 25.74
C HIS A 690 14.73 -6.75 24.28
N VAL A 691 14.00 -7.70 23.69
CA VAL A 691 14.09 -8.13 22.29
C VAL A 691 12.76 -7.82 21.61
N LEU A 692 12.75 -6.80 20.74
CA LEU A 692 11.62 -6.47 19.88
C LEU A 692 11.70 -7.29 18.60
N ASN A 693 10.62 -8.01 18.30
CA ASN A 693 10.53 -8.86 17.12
C ASN A 693 9.76 -8.12 16.01
N GLY A 694 10.37 -8.02 14.85
CA GLY A 694 9.77 -7.57 13.60
C GLY A 694 9.90 -8.66 12.52
N THR A 695 9.33 -8.38 11.35
CA THR A 695 9.41 -9.27 10.19
C THR A 695 10.19 -8.62 9.07
N LEU A 696 11.20 -9.32 8.55
CA LEU A 696 11.87 -8.99 7.30
C LEU A 696 11.07 -9.55 6.13
N ASN A 697 10.54 -8.68 5.25
CA ASN A 697 9.67 -9.10 4.14
C ASN A 697 10.48 -9.54 2.91
N LEU A 698 10.37 -10.82 2.55
CA LEU A 698 11.10 -11.49 1.46
C LEU A 698 10.13 -12.06 0.42
N VAL A 699 9.23 -11.23 -0.13
CA VAL A 699 8.20 -11.67 -1.10
C VAL A 699 8.82 -12.31 -2.35
N LYS A 700 10.07 -11.96 -2.68
CA LYS A 700 10.84 -12.56 -3.78
C LYS A 700 12.17 -13.11 -3.28
N GLY A 701 12.32 -14.44 -3.29
CA GLY A 701 13.54 -15.16 -2.89
C GLY A 701 13.81 -16.40 -3.73
N GLU A 702 15.08 -16.79 -3.85
CA GLU A 702 15.52 -17.97 -4.64
C GLU A 702 15.47 -19.28 -3.83
N GLN A 703 15.40 -19.21 -2.49
CA GLN A 703 15.29 -20.39 -1.62
C GLN A 703 13.85 -20.93 -1.57
N LEU A 704 13.69 -22.25 -1.76
CA LEU A 704 12.40 -22.95 -1.74
C LEU A 704 11.60 -22.73 -0.44
N ALA A 705 12.28 -22.68 0.72
CA ALA A 705 11.66 -22.41 2.02
C ALA A 705 10.96 -21.04 2.11
N TRP A 706 11.33 -20.09 1.25
CA TRP A 706 10.83 -18.72 1.24
C TRP A 706 9.70 -18.46 0.25
N GLN A 707 9.45 -19.39 -0.68
CA GLN A 707 8.35 -19.24 -1.64
C GLN A 707 6.99 -19.29 -0.97
N GLU A 708 6.86 -20.05 0.12
CA GLU A 708 5.66 -20.09 0.97
C GLU A 708 5.71 -19.03 2.07
N ARG A 709 6.78 -18.94 2.87
CA ARG A 709 6.83 -18.06 4.06
C ARG A 709 6.95 -16.57 3.75
N ARG A 710 7.68 -16.20 2.68
CA ARG A 710 7.94 -14.81 2.24
C ARG A 710 8.44 -13.85 3.32
N ALA A 711 9.00 -14.35 4.42
CA ALA A 711 9.37 -13.58 5.61
C ALA A 711 10.43 -14.29 6.46
N GLU A 712 11.21 -13.50 7.23
CA GLU A 712 12.16 -13.96 8.25
C GLU A 712 12.02 -13.12 9.54
N SER A 713 12.34 -13.70 10.70
CA SER A 713 12.40 -12.97 11.97
C SER A 713 13.51 -11.92 11.95
N PHE A 714 13.17 -10.68 12.29
CA PHE A 714 14.11 -9.58 12.47
C PHE A 714 14.06 -9.15 13.94
N THR A 715 15.18 -9.17 14.65
CA THR A 715 15.24 -8.77 16.07
C THR A 715 15.91 -7.42 16.24
N MET A 716 15.44 -6.66 17.22
CA MET A 716 15.96 -5.36 17.61
C MET A 716 16.12 -5.35 19.13
N SER A 717 17.36 -5.27 19.63
CA SER A 717 17.68 -5.15 21.05
C SER A 717 18.65 -3.99 21.28
N ARG A 718 18.95 -3.67 22.55
CA ARG A 718 19.94 -2.62 22.86
C ARG A 718 21.33 -2.90 22.29
N LEU A 719 21.65 -4.18 22.04
CA LEU A 719 22.97 -4.60 21.56
C LEU A 719 23.01 -4.64 20.04
N HIS A 720 22.06 -5.35 19.42
CA HIS A 720 22.12 -5.65 17.99
C HIS A 720 20.74 -5.62 17.32
N CYS A 721 20.74 -5.28 16.03
CA CYS A 721 19.60 -5.34 15.14
C CYS A 721 19.92 -6.18 13.91
N GLY A 722 19.03 -7.08 13.52
CA GLY A 722 19.24 -7.91 12.33
C GLY A 722 18.44 -9.19 12.30
N SER A 723 18.89 -10.11 11.45
CA SER A 723 18.21 -11.37 11.19
C SER A 723 19.24 -12.49 10.97
N LEU A 724 18.84 -13.75 11.17
CA LEU A 724 19.77 -14.89 11.16
C LEU A 724 20.49 -15.02 9.81
N GLN A 725 19.77 -14.98 8.69
CA GLN A 725 20.36 -15.21 7.37
C GLN A 725 20.99 -13.95 6.77
N VAL A 726 20.45 -12.77 7.05
CA VAL A 726 21.02 -11.50 6.56
C VAL A 726 22.20 -11.02 7.40
N GLY A 727 22.21 -11.40 8.69
CA GLY A 727 23.17 -11.00 9.70
C GLY A 727 22.74 -9.74 10.46
N TYR A 728 23.59 -9.33 11.40
CA TYR A 728 23.29 -8.35 12.43
C TYR A 728 24.22 -7.14 12.40
N ARG A 729 23.77 -6.04 12.98
CA ARG A 729 24.53 -4.80 13.16
C ARG A 729 24.38 -4.27 14.58
N PRO A 730 25.41 -3.60 15.13
CA PRO A 730 25.33 -2.89 16.40
C PRO A 730 24.21 -1.83 16.40
N SER A 731 23.39 -1.82 17.45
CA SER A 731 22.21 -0.92 17.54
C SER A 731 22.58 0.56 17.71
N ASP A 732 23.78 0.86 18.22
CA ASP A 732 24.37 2.21 18.35
C ASP A 732 24.68 2.87 17.00
N LYS A 733 24.70 2.11 15.91
CA LYS A 733 25.00 2.64 14.56
C LYS A 733 23.95 2.27 13.53
N TYR A 734 23.20 1.19 13.76
CA TYR A 734 22.21 0.70 12.81
C TYR A 734 21.08 1.71 12.63
N GLY A 735 20.71 1.99 11.37
CA GLY A 735 19.56 2.83 11.08
C GLY A 735 19.66 4.28 11.57
N ASN A 736 20.88 4.81 11.75
CA ASN A 736 21.18 6.11 12.34
C ASN A 736 20.68 6.18 13.78
N GLU A 737 21.22 5.30 14.61
CA GLU A 737 20.81 5.10 16.01
C GLU A 737 19.31 4.82 16.12
N ILE A 738 18.92 3.61 15.72
CA ILE A 738 17.53 3.18 15.79
C ILE A 738 16.97 3.43 17.20
N THR A 739 15.83 4.12 17.26
CA THR A 739 15.16 4.48 18.52
C THR A 739 14.19 3.40 18.96
N LEU A 740 13.92 3.31 20.27
CA LEU A 740 12.93 2.41 20.84
C LEU A 740 11.55 2.64 20.20
N GLY A 741 11.14 3.90 20.02
CA GLY A 741 9.87 4.21 19.35
C GLY A 741 9.80 3.70 17.90
N THR A 742 10.92 3.73 17.17
CA THR A 742 10.97 3.19 15.80
C THR A 742 10.90 1.67 15.79
N ALA A 743 11.69 1.00 16.63
CA ALA A 743 11.64 -0.47 16.75
C ALA A 743 10.26 -0.95 17.19
N LEU A 744 9.64 -0.23 18.14
CA LEU A 744 8.28 -0.44 18.60
C LEU A 744 7.25 -0.36 17.47
N ALA A 745 7.26 0.74 16.71
CA ALA A 745 6.32 0.94 15.61
C ALA A 745 6.52 -0.06 14.47
N ILE A 746 7.76 -0.50 14.22
CA ILE A 746 8.05 -1.57 13.24
C ILE A 746 7.42 -2.88 13.71
N SER A 747 7.64 -3.24 14.98
CA SER A 747 7.08 -4.46 15.58
C SER A 747 5.55 -4.48 15.54
N GLY A 748 4.88 -3.33 15.57
CA GLY A 748 3.41 -3.17 15.49
C GLY A 748 2.82 -2.82 14.13
N ALA A 749 3.60 -2.88 13.05
CA ALA A 749 3.20 -2.44 11.71
C ALA A 749 2.28 -3.43 10.95
N ALA A 750 1.13 -3.79 11.54
CA ALA A 750 0.27 -4.87 11.05
C ALA A 750 -0.37 -4.60 9.67
N ALA A 751 -0.66 -3.33 9.34
CA ALA A 751 -1.19 -2.95 8.04
C ALA A 751 -0.06 -2.55 7.07
N ASN A 752 0.42 -3.49 6.25
CA ASN A 752 1.53 -3.25 5.32
C ASN A 752 1.27 -3.87 3.93
N PRO A 753 1.78 -3.33 2.80
CA PRO A 753 1.68 -3.97 1.49
C PRO A 753 2.36 -5.35 1.41
N SER A 754 3.34 -5.59 2.28
CA SER A 754 4.02 -6.88 2.46
C SER A 754 3.79 -7.40 3.88
N MET A 755 3.12 -8.54 3.99
CA MET A 755 2.67 -9.17 5.25
C MET A 755 3.09 -10.64 5.31
N GLY A 756 4.33 -10.95 4.92
CA GLY A 756 4.83 -12.33 4.83
C GLY A 756 3.91 -13.24 4.00
N TYR A 757 3.44 -14.34 4.60
CA TYR A 757 2.53 -15.32 4.00
C TYR A 757 1.22 -14.70 3.49
N HIS A 758 0.75 -13.60 4.09
CA HIS A 758 -0.49 -12.91 3.70
C HIS A 758 -0.33 -11.92 2.54
N SER A 759 0.85 -11.80 1.95
CA SER A 759 1.12 -10.84 0.87
C SER A 759 0.40 -11.17 -0.42
N SER A 760 -0.44 -10.25 -0.91
CA SER A 760 -1.09 -10.33 -2.23
C SER A 760 -0.61 -9.18 -3.12
N PRO A 761 -0.16 -9.44 -4.37
CA PRO A 761 0.33 -8.37 -5.26
C PRO A 761 -0.73 -7.29 -5.55
N VAL A 762 -1.99 -7.70 -5.72
CA VAL A 762 -3.09 -6.76 -5.99
C VAL A 762 -3.40 -5.93 -4.75
N LEU A 763 -3.55 -6.57 -3.59
CA LEU A 763 -3.80 -5.86 -2.33
C LEU A 763 -2.62 -4.94 -1.97
N GLY A 764 -1.39 -5.38 -2.19
CA GLY A 764 -0.18 -4.61 -1.95
C GLY A 764 -0.09 -3.35 -2.83
N LEU A 765 -0.44 -3.45 -4.11
CA LEU A 765 -0.57 -2.28 -4.99
C LEU A 765 -1.58 -1.26 -4.45
N LEU A 766 -2.76 -1.73 -4.03
CA LEU A 766 -3.82 -0.86 -3.50
C LEU A 766 -3.43 -0.20 -2.18
N MET A 767 -2.87 -0.97 -1.26
CA MET A 767 -2.38 -0.44 0.02
C MET A 767 -1.26 0.58 -0.20
N THR A 768 -0.38 0.37 -1.18
CA THR A 768 0.66 1.35 -1.55
C THR A 768 0.04 2.62 -2.13
N LEU A 769 -0.95 2.48 -3.02
CA LEU A 769 -1.63 3.62 -3.66
C LEU A 769 -2.39 4.48 -2.64
N PHE A 770 -3.12 3.87 -1.71
CA PHE A 770 -3.85 4.58 -0.65
C PHE A 770 -3.02 4.86 0.59
N ASN A 771 -1.69 4.64 0.53
CA ASN A 771 -0.77 4.86 1.63
C ASN A 771 -1.12 4.11 2.93
N VAL A 772 -1.80 2.97 2.83
CA VAL A 772 -2.07 2.04 3.93
C VAL A 772 -0.82 1.19 4.15
N ARG A 773 0.26 1.83 4.62
CA ARG A 773 1.57 1.21 4.81
C ARG A 773 2.22 1.66 6.12
N LEU A 774 2.27 0.73 7.06
CA LEU A 774 2.96 0.89 8.33
C LEU A 774 4.37 0.29 8.31
N GLY A 775 4.77 -0.45 7.27
CA GLY A 775 6.14 -0.96 7.16
C GLY A 775 7.17 0.14 7.00
N TRP A 776 8.43 -0.21 7.27
CA TRP A 776 9.54 0.73 7.29
C TRP A 776 10.74 0.19 6.52
N TRP A 777 11.33 1.02 5.65
CA TRP A 777 12.56 0.66 4.95
C TRP A 777 13.78 1.02 5.79
N LEU A 778 14.67 0.06 6.05
CA LEU A 778 15.94 0.31 6.72
C LEU A 778 17.12 -0.10 5.86
N GLY A 779 18.29 0.43 6.18
CA GLY A 779 19.54 -0.07 5.62
C GLY A 779 19.65 -1.58 5.79
N ASN A 780 19.99 -2.30 4.74
CA ASN A 780 20.16 -3.75 4.82
C ASN A 780 21.35 -4.08 5.75
N PRO A 781 21.18 -4.89 6.81
CA PRO A 781 22.29 -5.21 7.72
C PRO A 781 23.35 -6.11 7.06
N GLY A 782 22.98 -6.88 6.04
CA GLY A 782 23.87 -7.79 5.34
C GLY A 782 24.82 -7.13 4.33
N SER A 783 25.54 -7.96 3.59
CA SER A 783 26.51 -7.51 2.58
C SER A 783 25.95 -6.52 1.54
N PRO A 784 24.71 -6.71 0.99
CA PRO A 784 24.14 -5.76 0.03
C PRO A 784 23.94 -4.34 0.57
N GLY A 785 23.86 -4.18 1.89
CA GLY A 785 23.71 -2.88 2.55
C GLY A 785 24.98 -2.35 3.22
N GLY A 786 26.17 -2.87 2.88
CA GLY A 786 27.43 -2.42 3.49
C GLY A 786 27.70 -0.90 3.43
N SER A 787 27.06 -0.16 2.52
CA SER A 787 27.14 1.32 2.43
C SER A 787 25.88 2.06 2.92
N THR A 788 24.84 1.33 3.32
CA THR A 788 23.52 1.88 3.64
C THR A 788 22.96 1.44 4.99
N TRP A 789 23.57 0.46 5.67
CA TRP A 789 23.08 -0.13 6.94
C TRP A 789 22.92 0.89 8.08
N GLN A 790 23.72 1.96 8.09
CA GLN A 790 23.61 3.07 9.04
C GLN A 790 22.50 4.07 8.69
N ARG A 791 21.75 3.87 7.60
CA ARG A 791 20.71 4.82 7.18
C ARG A 791 19.35 4.38 7.71
N SER A 792 18.62 5.35 8.27
CA SER A 792 17.23 5.20 8.73
C SER A 792 16.21 4.97 7.59
N GLY A 793 16.66 5.07 6.33
CA GLY A 793 15.85 4.76 5.16
C GLY A 793 16.49 5.17 3.82
N PRO A 794 15.77 4.91 2.71
CA PRO A 794 16.21 5.26 1.36
C PRO A 794 16.14 6.77 1.10
N ARG A 795 17.13 7.29 0.36
CA ARG A 795 17.22 8.70 -0.08
C ARG A 795 16.29 9.07 -1.23
N TYR A 796 15.72 8.11 -1.93
CA TYR A 796 14.83 8.35 -3.06
C TYR A 796 13.62 7.43 -2.92
N SER A 797 12.41 7.94 -3.06
CA SER A 797 11.19 7.18 -2.78
C SER A 797 10.69 6.34 -3.95
N VAL A 798 11.08 6.67 -5.19
CA VAL A 798 10.60 5.96 -6.41
C VAL A 798 10.86 4.46 -6.31
N GLY A 799 12.11 4.04 -6.09
CA GLY A 799 12.46 2.62 -6.02
C GLY A 799 11.68 1.84 -4.95
N PRO A 800 11.73 2.26 -3.66
CA PRO A 800 10.98 1.63 -2.58
C PRO A 800 9.47 1.56 -2.83
N LEU A 801 8.82 2.65 -3.27
CA LEU A 801 7.37 2.67 -3.51
C LEU A 801 6.95 1.71 -4.63
N PHE A 802 7.71 1.65 -5.72
CA PHE A 802 7.43 0.67 -6.79
C PHE A 802 7.74 -0.78 -6.37
N SER A 803 8.75 -0.99 -5.53
CA SER A 803 9.06 -2.31 -4.97
C SER A 803 7.94 -2.81 -4.05
N GLU A 804 7.36 -1.95 -3.22
CA GLU A 804 6.17 -2.29 -2.41
C GLU A 804 4.96 -2.57 -3.30
N ALA A 805 4.65 -1.66 -4.23
CA ALA A 805 3.50 -1.77 -5.12
C ALA A 805 3.53 -3.05 -5.99
N ALA A 806 4.73 -3.49 -6.39
CA ALA A 806 4.92 -4.68 -7.22
C ALA A 806 5.25 -5.95 -6.41
N GLY A 807 5.28 -5.89 -5.07
CA GLY A 807 5.64 -7.03 -4.21
C GLY A 807 7.06 -7.56 -4.45
N ASN A 808 8.02 -6.68 -4.75
CA ASN A 808 9.40 -7.03 -5.10
C ASN A 808 10.39 -6.85 -3.92
N THR A 809 9.95 -7.01 -2.66
CA THR A 809 10.87 -6.91 -1.51
C THR A 809 11.81 -8.13 -1.46
N THR A 810 13.10 -7.87 -1.23
CA THR A 810 14.18 -8.88 -1.25
C THR A 810 15.32 -8.45 -0.32
N ASP A 811 16.04 -9.44 0.20
CA ASP A 811 17.30 -9.36 0.95
C ASP A 811 18.49 -8.90 0.09
N ARG A 812 18.40 -8.91 -1.24
CA ARG A 812 19.49 -8.50 -2.14
C ARG A 812 19.53 -7.01 -2.43
N TYR A 813 18.52 -6.26 -1.98
CA TYR A 813 18.48 -4.81 -2.16
C TYR A 813 19.27 -4.09 -1.06
N LYS A 814 19.71 -2.86 -1.34
CA LYS A 814 20.51 -2.02 -0.40
C LYS A 814 19.73 -1.66 0.86
N TYR A 815 18.41 -1.78 0.81
CA TYR A 815 17.48 -1.53 1.89
C TYR A 815 16.57 -2.75 2.06
N VAL A 816 16.12 -2.99 3.28
CA VAL A 816 15.17 -4.05 3.64
C VAL A 816 13.86 -3.44 4.09
N ASN A 817 12.75 -4.12 3.82
CA ASN A 817 11.41 -3.70 4.26
C ASN A 817 11.00 -4.50 5.50
N LEU A 818 10.81 -3.81 6.62
CA LEU A 818 10.40 -4.41 7.88
C LEU A 818 8.92 -4.13 8.18
N SER A 819 8.24 -5.09 8.81
CA SER A 819 6.84 -4.99 9.24
C SER A 819 6.61 -5.70 10.58
N ASP A 820 5.34 -5.80 11.00
CA ASP A 820 4.92 -6.41 12.27
C ASP A 820 5.55 -7.78 12.50
N GLY A 821 6.02 -8.06 13.72
CA GLY A 821 6.62 -9.35 14.08
C GLY A 821 5.66 -10.53 13.94
N GLY A 822 4.36 -10.29 14.10
CA GLY A 822 3.30 -11.28 13.90
C GLY A 822 3.15 -11.77 12.47
N HIS A 823 3.69 -11.07 11.47
CA HIS A 823 3.77 -11.60 10.10
C HIS A 823 4.75 -12.78 9.97
N PHE A 824 5.67 -12.95 10.92
CA PHE A 824 6.55 -14.11 11.02
C PHE A 824 6.17 -15.02 12.18
N GLU A 825 6.07 -14.52 13.42
CA GLU A 825 5.70 -15.33 14.58
C GLU A 825 5.15 -14.43 15.70
N ASN A 826 3.89 -14.62 16.08
CA ASN A 826 3.14 -13.65 16.88
C ASN A 826 3.40 -13.71 18.40
N LEU A 827 3.89 -14.82 18.94
CA LEU A 827 4.07 -15.01 20.40
C LEU A 827 5.42 -14.48 20.90
N GLY A 828 6.40 -14.27 20.02
CA GLY A 828 7.77 -13.92 20.41
C GLY A 828 8.55 -15.10 21.01
N LEU A 829 8.03 -16.32 20.87
CA LEU A 829 8.59 -17.56 21.40
C LEU A 829 9.79 -18.05 20.58
N TYR A 830 9.74 -17.89 19.25
CA TYR A 830 10.74 -18.43 18.32
C TYR A 830 12.17 -18.00 18.70
N GLN A 831 12.36 -16.71 18.98
CA GLN A 831 13.66 -16.14 19.32
C GLN A 831 14.17 -16.54 20.71
N MET A 832 13.27 -16.93 21.63
CA MET A 832 13.64 -17.37 22.97
C MET A 832 14.09 -18.82 23.00
N VAL A 833 13.49 -19.67 22.14
CA VAL A 833 13.95 -21.06 21.94
C VAL A 833 15.31 -21.09 21.23
N LEU A 834 15.56 -20.17 20.28
CA LEU A 834 16.88 -19.99 19.68
C LEU A 834 17.96 -19.65 20.72
N ARG A 835 17.58 -18.87 21.76
CA ARG A 835 18.45 -18.46 22.88
C ARG A 835 18.56 -19.47 24.01
N ARG A 836 17.93 -20.65 23.86
CA ARG A 836 17.88 -21.75 24.84
C ARG A 836 17.38 -21.29 26.21
N CYS A 837 16.33 -20.46 26.22
CA CYS A 837 15.66 -20.10 27.47
C CYS A 837 14.97 -21.36 28.04
N HIS A 838 15.28 -21.67 29.29
CA HIS A 838 14.78 -22.87 29.97
C HIS A 838 13.41 -22.62 30.59
N TYR A 839 13.19 -21.48 31.25
CA TYR A 839 11.87 -21.09 31.76
C TYR A 839 11.26 -20.04 30.84
N VAL A 840 10.22 -20.38 30.09
CA VAL A 840 9.57 -19.44 29.18
C VAL A 840 8.12 -19.23 29.60
N VAL A 841 7.72 -17.99 29.84
CA VAL A 841 6.32 -17.61 30.10
C VAL A 841 5.81 -16.84 28.88
N VAL A 842 4.78 -17.32 28.22
CA VAL A 842 4.12 -16.65 27.09
C VAL A 842 2.78 -16.10 27.55
N SER A 843 2.60 -14.79 27.46
CA SER A 843 1.31 -14.13 27.52
C SER A 843 0.78 -13.97 26.10
N ASP A 844 -0.22 -14.77 25.74
CA ASP A 844 -0.88 -14.68 24.44
C ASP A 844 -2.15 -13.82 24.51
N GLY A 845 -2.03 -12.54 24.14
CA GLY A 845 -3.14 -11.61 23.98
C GLY A 845 -3.75 -11.58 22.57
N GLY A 846 -3.51 -12.59 21.72
CA GLY A 846 -4.03 -12.73 20.36
C GLY A 846 -5.54 -12.96 20.26
N GLU A 847 -6.12 -12.72 19.08
CA GLU A 847 -7.56 -12.89 18.85
C GLU A 847 -7.82 -14.33 18.49
N ASP A 848 -8.57 -15.03 19.34
CA ASP A 848 -8.82 -16.45 19.16
C ASP A 848 -10.13 -16.85 19.84
N PRO A 849 -11.28 -16.36 19.33
CA PRO A 849 -12.59 -16.58 19.96
C PRO A 849 -12.95 -18.06 20.13
N GLU A 850 -12.45 -18.92 19.23
CA GLU A 850 -12.66 -20.36 19.24
C GLU A 850 -11.56 -21.14 19.99
N CYS A 851 -10.57 -20.45 20.58
CA CYS A 851 -9.41 -21.08 21.24
C CYS A 851 -8.77 -22.17 20.33
N SER A 852 -8.54 -21.82 19.07
CA SER A 852 -7.92 -22.69 18.07
C SER A 852 -6.40 -22.83 18.24
N PHE A 853 -5.78 -21.92 19.01
CA PHE A 853 -4.35 -21.83 19.26
C PHE A 853 -3.51 -21.73 17.97
N ALA A 854 -4.04 -21.05 16.94
CA ALA A 854 -3.37 -20.95 15.64
C ALA A 854 -1.95 -20.38 15.74
N ASP A 855 -1.75 -19.28 16.49
CA ASP A 855 -0.44 -18.65 16.69
C ASP A 855 0.55 -19.60 17.39
N LEU A 856 0.10 -20.34 18.42
CA LEU A 856 0.91 -21.34 19.12
C LEU A 856 1.29 -22.49 18.18
N GLY A 857 0.32 -23.05 17.45
CA GLY A 857 0.57 -24.10 16.48
C GLY A 857 1.55 -23.66 15.38
N GLU A 858 1.46 -22.40 14.96
CA GLU A 858 2.37 -21.83 13.97
C GLU A 858 3.79 -21.68 14.53
N ALA A 859 3.95 -21.17 15.75
CA ALA A 859 5.24 -21.03 16.43
C ALA A 859 5.90 -22.40 16.65
N VAL A 860 5.18 -23.37 17.22
CA VAL A 860 5.68 -24.74 17.49
C VAL A 860 6.13 -25.41 16.18
N ARG A 861 5.32 -25.28 15.11
CA ARG A 861 5.67 -25.84 13.81
C ARG A 861 6.94 -25.21 13.23
N LYS A 862 7.08 -23.89 13.28
CA LYS A 862 8.28 -23.19 12.78
C LYS A 862 9.53 -23.56 13.58
N ILE A 863 9.45 -23.56 14.91
CA ILE A 863 10.55 -23.93 15.80
C ILE A 863 11.02 -25.36 15.51
N ARG A 864 10.08 -26.31 15.34
CA ARG A 864 10.42 -27.70 15.01
C ARG A 864 11.10 -27.81 13.64
N ILE A 865 10.59 -27.11 12.61
CA ILE A 865 11.15 -27.19 11.25
C ILE A 865 12.53 -26.54 11.19
N ASP A 866 12.71 -25.38 11.83
CA ASP A 866 13.90 -24.56 11.66
C ASP A 866 15.02 -24.95 12.62
N PHE A 867 14.69 -25.37 13.85
CA PHE A 867 15.68 -25.71 14.88
C PHE A 867 15.72 -27.19 15.23
N GLY A 868 14.77 -28.00 14.75
CA GLY A 868 14.65 -29.41 15.13
C GLY A 868 14.17 -29.64 16.57
N ILE A 869 13.75 -28.59 17.29
CA ILE A 869 13.35 -28.65 18.71
C ILE A 869 11.82 -28.80 18.79
N PRO A 870 11.27 -29.97 19.17
CA PRO A 870 9.84 -30.10 19.39
C PRO A 870 9.42 -29.42 20.71
N ILE A 871 8.20 -28.89 20.72
CA ILE A 871 7.50 -28.44 21.93
C ILE A 871 6.28 -29.32 22.11
N GLU A 872 6.19 -29.97 23.26
CA GLU A 872 5.18 -30.97 23.57
C GLU A 872 4.23 -30.41 24.63
N PHE A 873 2.92 -30.50 24.40
CA PHE A 873 1.89 -30.11 25.36
C PHE A 873 1.10 -31.34 25.81
N GLY A 874 0.70 -31.37 27.08
CA GLY A 874 -0.36 -32.24 27.56
C GLY A 874 -1.74 -31.75 27.08
N PRO A 875 -2.83 -32.35 27.59
CA PRO A 875 -4.18 -31.83 27.38
C PRO A 875 -4.26 -30.36 27.80
N MET A 876 -4.71 -29.48 26.91
CA MET A 876 -4.93 -28.07 27.20
C MET A 876 -6.39 -27.84 27.57
N SER A 877 -6.63 -27.38 28.80
CA SER A 877 -7.97 -27.11 29.32
C SER A 877 -8.35 -25.63 29.21
N ILE A 878 -7.99 -25.00 28.10
CA ILE A 878 -8.38 -23.61 27.78
C ILE A 878 -9.49 -23.69 26.74
N TYR A 879 -10.69 -23.25 27.10
CA TYR A 879 -11.89 -23.43 26.27
C TYR A 879 -12.49 -22.09 25.82
N PRO A 880 -13.12 -22.06 24.63
CA PRO A 880 -13.78 -20.87 24.13
C PRO A 880 -15.07 -20.58 24.89
N ARG A 881 -15.53 -19.33 24.81
CA ARG A 881 -16.79 -18.88 25.42
C ARG A 881 -18.00 -19.72 24.96
N SER A 882 -18.02 -20.14 23.69
CA SER A 882 -19.07 -20.97 23.10
C SER A 882 -19.22 -22.33 23.78
N ALA A 883 -18.17 -22.84 24.44
CA ALA A 883 -18.19 -24.14 25.10
C ALA A 883 -18.67 -24.09 26.57
N LEU A 884 -18.82 -22.90 27.17
CA LEU A 884 -19.03 -22.74 28.63
C LEU A 884 -20.21 -23.54 29.18
N GLU A 885 -21.33 -23.60 28.47
CA GLU A 885 -22.54 -24.33 28.91
C GLU A 885 -22.39 -25.86 28.85
N THR A 886 -21.41 -26.34 28.07
CA THR A 886 -21.18 -27.77 27.81
C THR A 886 -19.94 -28.33 28.50
N LEU A 887 -19.20 -27.48 29.23
CA LEU A 887 -17.98 -27.87 29.93
C LEU A 887 -18.28 -28.86 31.04
N LYS A 888 -17.65 -30.04 30.95
CA LYS A 888 -17.67 -31.07 31.99
C LYS A 888 -16.54 -30.90 33.01
N THR A 889 -15.52 -30.13 32.66
CA THR A 889 -14.30 -29.89 33.43
C THR A 889 -14.07 -28.40 33.59
N SER A 890 -13.46 -28.00 34.70
CA SER A 890 -13.06 -26.61 34.93
C SER A 890 -12.14 -26.11 33.81
N GLY A 891 -12.44 -24.92 33.30
CA GLY A 891 -11.57 -24.22 32.36
C GLY A 891 -10.40 -23.56 33.08
N HIS A 892 -9.25 -23.49 32.41
CA HIS A 892 -8.03 -22.91 32.93
C HIS A 892 -7.52 -21.81 32.00
N ASN A 893 -6.79 -20.84 32.56
CA ASN A 893 -6.18 -19.74 31.80
C ASN A 893 -4.75 -20.04 31.30
N CYS A 894 -4.23 -21.24 31.54
CA CYS A 894 -2.87 -21.59 31.14
C CYS A 894 -2.70 -23.06 30.76
N ALA A 895 -1.59 -23.34 30.07
CA ALA A 895 -1.10 -24.69 29.76
C ALA A 895 0.41 -24.77 29.97
N ILE A 896 0.92 -25.97 30.27
CA ILE A 896 2.36 -26.24 30.42
C ILE A 896 2.84 -27.11 29.26
N GLY A 897 3.95 -26.70 28.65
CA GLY A 897 4.63 -27.43 27.59
C GLY A 897 6.09 -27.72 27.93
N ARG A 898 6.65 -28.75 27.28
CA ARG A 898 8.06 -29.17 27.36
C ARG A 898 8.80 -28.76 26.10
N ILE A 899 9.89 -28.02 26.23
CA ILE A 899 10.78 -27.64 25.12
C ILE A 899 11.94 -28.63 25.06
N ARG A 900 12.00 -29.45 24.01
CA ARG A 900 12.92 -30.61 23.93
C ARG A 900 14.33 -30.24 23.43
N TYR A 901 15.08 -29.44 24.19
CA TYR A 901 16.48 -29.10 23.84
C TYR A 901 17.39 -30.34 23.76
N SER A 902 17.13 -31.35 24.60
CA SER A 902 17.87 -32.63 24.62
C SER A 902 17.93 -33.36 23.28
N MET A 903 16.96 -33.12 22.39
CA MET A 903 16.88 -33.77 21.07
C MET A 903 17.91 -33.22 20.08
N VAL A 904 18.41 -32.00 20.30
CA VAL A 904 19.30 -31.29 19.37
C VAL A 904 20.66 -31.01 20.00
N ASP A 905 20.67 -30.64 21.28
CA ASP A 905 21.90 -30.25 22.00
C ASP A 905 22.54 -31.43 22.77
N GLY A 906 21.94 -32.63 22.69
CA GLY A 906 22.43 -33.87 23.30
C GLY A 906 21.67 -34.28 24.57
N ALA A 907 21.75 -35.57 24.93
CA ALA A 907 20.96 -36.16 26.02
C ALA A 907 21.21 -35.55 27.41
N GLY A 908 22.36 -34.90 27.62
CA GLY A 908 22.70 -34.19 28.85
C GLY A 908 22.15 -32.76 28.95
N ALA A 909 21.55 -32.22 27.88
CA ALA A 909 20.98 -30.88 27.90
C ALA A 909 19.59 -30.87 28.58
N PRO A 910 19.35 -29.99 29.57
CA PRO A 910 18.07 -29.93 30.27
C PRO A 910 16.97 -29.33 29.36
N ASP A 911 15.85 -30.04 29.24
CA ASP A 911 14.67 -29.56 28.50
C ASP A 911 14.01 -28.38 29.21
N GLY A 912 13.49 -27.43 28.43
CA GLY A 912 12.81 -26.25 28.96
C GLY A 912 11.35 -26.49 29.35
N VAL A 913 10.81 -25.57 30.13
CA VAL A 913 9.40 -25.48 30.54
C VAL A 913 8.78 -24.22 29.91
N LEU A 914 7.66 -24.40 29.23
CA LEU A 914 6.85 -23.34 28.65
C LEU A 914 5.55 -23.20 29.43
N VAL A 915 5.29 -22.04 30.02
CA VAL A 915 3.99 -21.67 30.59
C VAL A 915 3.27 -20.78 29.58
N TYR A 916 2.23 -21.30 28.95
CA TYR A 916 1.41 -20.57 27.99
C TYR A 916 0.16 -20.04 28.68
N ILE A 917 -0.05 -18.72 28.68
CA ILE A 917 -1.17 -18.02 29.33
C ILE A 917 -2.04 -17.39 28.26
N LYS A 918 -3.36 -17.58 28.36
CA LYS A 918 -4.35 -17.02 27.42
C LYS A 918 -5.50 -16.36 28.20
N PRO A 919 -5.98 -15.18 27.78
CA PRO A 919 -7.16 -14.56 28.38
C PRO A 919 -8.37 -15.46 28.12
N ALA A 920 -9.08 -15.83 29.19
CA ALA A 920 -10.31 -16.60 29.13
C ALA A 920 -11.15 -16.28 30.36
N CYS A 921 -12.48 -16.43 30.24
CA CYS A 921 -13.39 -16.23 31.36
C CYS A 921 -14.27 -17.46 31.58
N TYR A 922 -14.37 -17.92 32.83
CA TYR A 922 -15.12 -19.13 33.23
C TYR A 922 -16.20 -18.85 34.29
N GLY A 923 -16.39 -17.59 34.69
CA GLY A 923 -17.46 -17.12 35.57
C GLY A 923 -17.08 -16.96 37.03
N ASP A 924 -15.84 -17.24 37.40
CA ASP A 924 -15.27 -17.02 38.72
C ASP A 924 -14.48 -15.69 38.82
N GLU A 925 -14.49 -14.90 37.75
CA GLU A 925 -13.85 -13.58 37.70
C GLU A 925 -14.50 -12.58 38.68
N PRO A 926 -13.74 -11.57 39.13
CA PRO A 926 -14.27 -10.39 39.79
C PRO A 926 -15.50 -9.80 39.09
N ARG A 927 -16.41 -9.23 39.90
CA ARG A 927 -17.76 -8.88 39.45
C ARG A 927 -17.78 -7.82 38.32
N ASP A 928 -16.81 -6.92 38.33
CA ASP A 928 -16.59 -5.91 37.30
C ASP A 928 -16.22 -6.53 35.94
N ILE A 929 -15.27 -7.48 35.93
CA ILE A 929 -14.86 -8.22 34.74
C ILE A 929 -16.02 -9.08 34.23
N TYR A 930 -16.69 -9.80 35.13
CA TYR A 930 -17.80 -10.68 34.77
C TYR A 930 -19.00 -9.91 34.19
N GLU A 931 -19.31 -8.72 34.69
CA GLU A 931 -20.35 -7.86 34.12
C GLU A 931 -19.97 -7.36 32.72
N TYR A 932 -18.70 -6.97 32.50
CA TYR A 932 -18.22 -6.60 31.16
C TYR A 932 -18.28 -7.78 30.19
N PHE A 933 -17.85 -8.97 30.63
CA PHE A 933 -17.95 -10.22 29.89
C PHE A 933 -19.40 -10.53 29.50
N LYS A 934 -20.36 -10.35 30.41
CA LYS A 934 -21.79 -10.54 30.10
C LYS A 934 -22.34 -9.56 29.08
N ARG A 935 -21.92 -8.29 29.12
CA ARG A 935 -22.40 -7.23 28.22
C ARG A 935 -21.77 -7.29 26.83
N ASN A 936 -20.53 -7.76 26.72
CA ASN A 936 -19.77 -7.77 25.47
C ASN A 936 -19.50 -9.20 25.02
N GLU A 937 -20.21 -9.66 23.99
CA GLU A 937 -20.17 -11.05 23.51
C GLU A 937 -18.79 -11.52 23.05
N THR A 938 -18.00 -10.61 22.49
CA THR A 938 -16.67 -10.91 21.93
C THR A 938 -15.55 -10.85 22.97
N PHE A 939 -15.78 -10.31 24.18
CA PHE A 939 -14.76 -10.30 25.25
C PHE A 939 -14.50 -11.73 25.78
N PRO A 940 -13.23 -12.13 26.04
CA PRO A 940 -11.98 -11.36 25.97
C PRO A 940 -11.21 -11.48 24.64
N HIS A 941 -11.90 -11.76 23.53
CA HIS A 941 -11.32 -11.88 22.18
C HIS A 941 -11.91 -10.84 21.19
N GLU A 942 -12.21 -9.62 21.65
CA GLU A 942 -12.66 -8.51 20.78
C GLU A 942 -11.66 -8.24 19.65
N SER A 943 -12.11 -7.82 18.47
CA SER A 943 -11.25 -7.77 17.27
C SER A 943 -9.95 -6.97 17.46
N THR A 944 -8.83 -7.54 16.98
CA THR A 944 -7.52 -6.84 16.87
C THR A 944 -7.57 -5.56 16.03
N SER A 945 -8.57 -5.43 15.15
CA SER A 945 -8.76 -4.22 14.35
C SER A 945 -9.30 -3.04 15.15
N ASP A 946 -9.82 -3.28 16.36
CA ASP A 946 -10.21 -2.23 17.29
C ASP A 946 -8.97 -1.65 17.98
N GLN A 947 -8.76 -0.36 17.78
CA GLN A 947 -7.64 0.41 18.34
C GLN A 947 -8.12 1.61 19.16
N PHE A 948 -9.44 1.71 19.43
CA PHE A 948 -10.07 2.86 20.07
C PHE A 948 -10.74 2.44 21.39
N PHE A 949 -9.97 1.90 22.33
CA PHE A 949 -10.53 1.35 23.57
C PHE A 949 -11.22 2.41 24.43
N SER A 950 -12.40 2.05 24.92
CA SER A 950 -13.04 2.76 26.03
C SER A 950 -12.29 2.54 27.34
N GLU A 951 -12.49 3.41 28.33
CA GLU A 951 -11.90 3.24 29.66
C GLU A 951 -12.33 1.93 30.32
N SER A 952 -13.62 1.56 30.21
CA SER A 952 -14.13 0.28 30.74
C SER A 952 -13.46 -0.93 30.08
N GLN A 953 -13.26 -0.89 28.77
CA GLN A 953 -12.61 -1.97 28.03
C GLN A 953 -11.15 -2.12 28.45
N PHE A 954 -10.42 -0.99 28.59
CA PHE A 954 -9.05 -0.98 29.07
C PHE A 954 -8.95 -1.61 30.48
N GLU A 955 -9.78 -1.14 31.41
CA GLU A 955 -9.77 -1.64 32.79
C GLU A 955 -10.16 -3.13 32.88
N SER A 956 -11.14 -3.60 32.09
CA SER A 956 -11.53 -5.00 32.09
C SER A 956 -10.40 -5.92 31.60
N TYR A 957 -9.65 -5.57 30.55
CA TYR A 957 -8.48 -6.37 30.12
C TYR A 957 -7.33 -6.31 31.14
N ARG A 958 -7.05 -5.12 31.68
CA ARG A 958 -5.97 -4.92 32.66
C ARG A 958 -6.25 -5.78 33.90
N MET A 959 -7.46 -5.68 34.44
CA MET A 959 -7.86 -6.43 35.62
C MET A 959 -7.98 -7.94 35.36
N LEU A 960 -8.41 -8.36 34.16
CA LEU A 960 -8.37 -9.77 33.77
C LEU A 960 -6.94 -10.33 33.78
N GLY A 961 -5.95 -9.56 33.32
CA GLY A 961 -4.54 -9.95 33.38
C GLY A 961 -4.03 -10.06 34.83
N VAL A 962 -4.36 -9.08 35.68
CA VAL A 962 -4.02 -9.11 37.11
C VAL A 962 -4.61 -10.35 37.77
N TYR A 963 -5.91 -10.57 37.61
CA TYR A 963 -6.64 -11.68 38.19
C TYR A 963 -6.13 -13.04 37.70
N THR A 964 -5.81 -13.16 36.41
CA THR A 964 -5.21 -14.37 35.85
C THR A 964 -3.90 -14.70 36.56
N MET A 965 -3.03 -13.72 36.77
CA MET A 965 -1.77 -13.97 37.48
C MET A 965 -1.96 -14.26 38.97
N GLU A 966 -2.91 -13.60 39.64
CA GLU A 966 -3.21 -13.88 41.06
C GLU A 966 -3.70 -15.31 41.28
N LYS A 967 -4.45 -15.88 40.32
CA LYS A 967 -4.80 -17.30 40.31
C LYS A 967 -3.58 -18.21 40.16
N LEU A 968 -2.64 -17.83 39.29
CA LEU A 968 -1.44 -18.62 39.01
C LEU A 968 -0.40 -18.56 40.15
N CYS A 969 -0.16 -17.38 40.73
CA CYS A 969 0.74 -17.19 41.88
C CYS A 969 0.39 -15.96 42.74
N THR A 970 0.67 -16.06 44.04
CA THR A 970 0.44 -15.01 45.05
C THR A 970 1.76 -14.35 45.46
N ASP A 971 2.77 -15.14 45.87
CA ASP A 971 4.19 -14.75 45.95
C ASP A 971 5.03 -16.02 45.80
N CYS A 972 5.99 -16.00 44.89
CA CYS A 972 6.84 -17.14 44.56
C CYS A 972 8.31 -16.87 44.97
N GLY A 973 8.60 -15.78 45.69
CA GLY A 973 9.93 -15.46 46.22
C GLY A 973 11.02 -15.27 45.16
N GLY A 974 10.63 -15.07 43.90
CA GLY A 974 11.54 -15.00 42.76
C GLY A 974 12.03 -16.36 42.24
N ASP A 975 11.39 -17.47 42.61
CA ASP A 975 11.74 -18.81 42.11
C ASP A 975 10.73 -19.34 41.08
N PHE A 976 11.21 -19.58 39.86
CA PHE A 976 10.42 -20.16 38.77
C PHE A 976 9.92 -21.57 39.08
N ARG A 977 10.64 -22.37 39.88
CA ARG A 977 10.19 -23.71 40.25
C ARG A 977 8.98 -23.65 41.18
N SER A 978 9.03 -22.77 42.18
CA SER A 978 7.90 -22.48 43.04
C SER A 978 6.68 -21.96 42.26
N PHE A 979 6.91 -21.13 41.23
CA PHE A 979 5.86 -20.69 40.31
C PHE A 979 5.19 -21.85 39.56
N ILE A 980 5.98 -22.70 38.91
CA ILE A 980 5.48 -23.85 38.15
C ILE A 980 4.77 -24.86 39.07
N ARG A 981 5.33 -25.13 40.25
CA ARG A 981 4.69 -26.00 41.26
C ARG A 981 3.36 -25.43 41.73
N GLY A 982 3.30 -24.12 41.94
CA GLY A 982 2.08 -23.38 42.28
C GLY A 982 0.99 -23.54 41.22
N ILE A 983 1.35 -23.41 39.94
CA ILE A 983 0.43 -23.60 38.81
C ILE A 983 -0.09 -25.04 38.76
N LEU A 984 0.80 -26.03 38.79
CA LEU A 984 0.43 -27.44 38.72
C LEU A 984 -0.53 -27.83 39.85
N LYS A 985 -0.20 -27.48 41.09
CA LYS A 985 -0.93 -27.93 42.27
C LYS A 985 -2.21 -27.14 42.53
N ARG A 986 -2.20 -25.81 42.37
CA ARG A 986 -3.33 -24.95 42.77
C ARG A 986 -4.25 -24.58 41.61
N HIS A 987 -3.70 -24.45 40.41
CA HIS A 987 -4.47 -23.95 39.27
C HIS A 987 -4.88 -25.07 38.33
N LEU A 988 -3.95 -25.94 37.90
CA LEU A 988 -4.24 -27.05 36.99
C LEU A 988 -4.69 -28.34 37.70
N GLU A 989 -4.59 -28.38 39.04
CA GLU A 989 -4.93 -29.53 39.88
C GLU A 989 -4.34 -30.86 39.37
N MET A 990 -3.09 -30.82 38.93
CA MET A 990 -2.40 -31.97 38.33
C MET A 990 -1.06 -32.26 39.00
N GLU A 991 -0.68 -33.54 39.03
CA GLU A 991 0.67 -33.94 39.44
C GLU A 991 1.71 -33.49 38.41
N ALA A 992 2.91 -33.16 38.89
CA ALA A 992 4.02 -32.83 38.01
C ALA A 992 4.37 -34.05 37.13
N PRO A 993 4.38 -33.91 35.79
CA PRO A 993 4.82 -34.99 34.92
C PRO A 993 6.24 -35.45 35.29
N GLY A 994 6.57 -36.73 35.14
CA GLY A 994 7.85 -37.28 35.60
C GLY A 994 9.10 -36.53 35.09
N TRP A 995 9.05 -35.99 33.86
CA TRP A 995 10.14 -35.19 33.29
C TRP A 995 10.34 -33.81 33.97
N LEU A 996 9.30 -33.31 34.62
CA LEU A 996 9.26 -32.02 35.30
C LEU A 996 9.42 -32.18 36.82
N ALA A 997 8.93 -33.28 37.41
CA ALA A 997 9.03 -33.56 38.84
C ALA A 997 10.48 -33.50 39.35
N GLU A 998 11.40 -34.19 38.68
CA GLU A 998 12.83 -34.19 39.03
C GLU A 998 13.46 -32.78 38.97
N SER A 999 13.00 -31.95 38.04
CA SER A 999 13.45 -30.55 37.89
C SER A 999 12.90 -29.64 39.01
N LEU A 1000 11.69 -29.92 39.48
CA LEU A 1000 11.03 -29.16 40.53
C LEU A 1000 11.51 -29.53 41.94
N ASP A 1001 11.96 -30.77 42.19
CA ASP A 1001 12.30 -31.27 43.54
C ASP A 1001 13.72 -30.92 44.02
N GLY A 1002 14.55 -30.34 43.15
CA GLY A 1002 15.96 -30.03 43.43
C GLY A 1002 16.25 -28.91 44.45
N SER A 1003 15.42 -28.73 45.50
CA SER A 1003 15.62 -27.68 46.53
C SER A 1003 15.13 -28.01 47.95
N GLU A 1004 15.08 -29.28 48.39
CA GLU A 1004 14.81 -29.57 49.82
C GLU A 1004 16.07 -29.68 50.70
N ASN A 1005 17.28 -29.53 50.15
CA ASN A 1005 18.51 -29.42 50.96
C ASN A 1005 19.24 -28.11 50.67
N LYS A 1006 18.76 -27.01 51.26
CA LYS A 1006 19.57 -25.84 51.62
C LYS A 1006 19.09 -25.19 52.89
#